data_AF-A0A8C6JFM5-F1
#
_entry.id   AF-A0A8C6JFM5-F1
#
_cell.length_a   1.000
_cell.length_b   1.000
_cell.length_c   1.000
_cell.angle_alpha   90.00
_cell.angle_beta   90.00
_cell.angle_gamma   90.00
#
_symmetry.space_group_name_H-M   'P 1'
#
loop_
_entity.id
_entity.type
_entity.pdbx_description
1 polymer ?
#
loop_
_entity_poly.entity_id
_entity_poly.type
_entity_poly.pdbx_seq_one_letter_code
_entity_poly.pdbx_strand_id
1 'polypeptide(L)'
;MVAWASRRRPTRDHPVPGSALHRLPHPWPLRRRSAAPRLRAAHAHSQSLASAAVTAPPRAGGVAQGGTRRIGRGGRRVYVLCRCAVHRLRPRREREAAGAGDPQLCTLTLGTGATRAGQVSEHCPELAGSARPQHATSTREHTHTLPAYPCRSAFPIPQVRQPALSGRAPPGTPGCAPRGNLGQWVCCQASPTDLFPGCTAGHAHSCCVSCIPQGMGQPTRVSAFGHSKRRCLTGSTLGTRWVTCRSHLAHSGSGAGSGGFKMPDYKRATLQDDDGSEPAGDGSTSPDSMEVGFRKGPGPLLSRLASRSQLELVLCVIAIFLALLLGIVVIALAIQYRRDPSHSTCLTDACVRVASKILEALDVETDPCQDFYQYSCGGWIKRNPLPNGRSKWSTFNSIWDQNQAIMKHLLENTTFNSSSEAERKTQRYYLSCLKEQRIEELGSQPLVELIDKIGGWNITGSWNQTSFMEVLKMVSGTYRATPFFTVYVGPDSKSSNSNVIQVDQSGLFLPSRDYYLNKTANERVLAAYLDYMVELGTLLGGVPEPTRLQMQQVLDFETQLANITVPQAERRDDEKIYHKMSIAELQVLAPTIDWLDYLSYALAPLELADTEPVVVYGDTYLQQVSDLINSTDRSILNNYLIWNLVQKTASSLDQRFETAQERLLETLYGTRKSCTPRWQTCISNTDDTLGFALGSLFVKATFDRDSKAIAEEMISEIRAAFEVSLDHLDWMDEATRQAAKEKADAIYDMIGFPDFILDNKELDDVYDGYEVSEDSFFQNMLNFYNFSAKVMADQLRKPPNRDQWSMTPQTVNAYYLPTKNGIVFPAGILQAPFYARNHPKALNFGGIGVVMGHELTHAFDDQGREYDKEGNLRPWWQNSSLEAFKNRTACITEQYSHYTVHREKVNGRQTLGENIADNGGLKAAYNAYKSWLQKNGEEKRLPALELTNHQLFFVGFAQVWCSVRTPESSHEGLVTDPHSPDKYRVIGTLSNSRDFVEHFGCPLGSPMNPGKHCEVW
;
A
#
# COMPACT_ATOMS: atom_id res chain seq x y z
N MET A 1 -33.95 9.16 2.23
CA MET A 1 -34.77 10.12 1.42
C MET A 1 -33.90 10.53 0.23
N VAL A 2 -34.33 10.62 -1.03
CA VAL A 2 -35.62 10.33 -1.71
C VAL A 2 -35.29 9.57 -3.00
N ALA A 3 -36.13 8.62 -3.43
CA ALA A 3 -35.97 7.95 -4.72
C ALA A 3 -36.76 8.66 -5.84
N TRP A 4 -36.21 8.70 -7.07
CA TRP A 4 -37.03 8.68 -8.28
C TRP A 4 -36.25 8.13 -9.48
N ALA A 5 -36.95 7.42 -10.37
CA ALA A 5 -36.38 6.86 -11.60
C ALA A 5 -36.72 7.74 -12.82
N SER A 6 -35.90 7.70 -13.87
CA SER A 6 -36.33 8.12 -15.20
C SER A 6 -35.84 7.17 -16.27
N ARG A 7 -36.68 6.92 -17.29
CA ARG A 7 -36.40 5.99 -18.39
C ARG A 7 -35.88 6.75 -19.60
N ARG A 8 -34.93 6.17 -20.34
CA ARG A 8 -34.80 6.40 -21.79
C ARG A 8 -34.59 5.06 -22.51
N ARG A 9 -35.28 4.90 -23.64
CA ARG A 9 -35.01 3.85 -24.64
C ARG A 9 -33.95 4.38 -25.61
N PRO A 10 -33.36 3.48 -26.43
CA PRO A 10 -33.44 3.68 -27.88
C PRO A 10 -34.33 2.62 -28.54
N THR A 11 -34.83 2.94 -29.73
CA THR A 11 -35.58 2.02 -30.59
C THR A 11 -35.11 2.17 -32.02
N ARG A 12 -34.69 1.09 -32.67
CA ARG A 12 -34.98 0.85 -34.09
C ARG A 12 -34.62 -0.58 -34.53
N ASP A 13 -35.58 -1.18 -35.20
CA ASP A 13 -35.47 -2.35 -36.08
C ASP A 13 -34.64 -1.97 -37.35
N HIS A 14 -34.19 -2.86 -38.24
CA HIS A 14 -34.93 -3.92 -38.96
C HIS A 14 -33.97 -4.99 -39.59
N PRO A 15 -34.47 -6.06 -40.27
CA PRO A 15 -33.80 -7.37 -40.29
C PRO A 15 -33.27 -7.86 -41.65
N VAL A 16 -32.60 -9.02 -41.62
CA VAL A 16 -32.32 -9.91 -42.78
C VAL A 16 -32.69 -11.37 -42.38
N PRO A 17 -33.23 -12.22 -43.28
CA PRO A 17 -33.98 -13.42 -42.89
C PRO A 17 -33.22 -14.76 -43.01
N GLY A 18 -33.84 -15.87 -42.58
CA GLY A 18 -33.36 -17.24 -42.78
C GLY A 18 -34.37 -18.17 -43.45
N SER A 19 -33.87 -19.20 -44.16
CA SER A 19 -34.54 -20.42 -44.72
C SER A 19 -33.51 -21.15 -45.60
N ALA A 20 -33.57 -22.45 -45.96
CA ALA A 20 -34.38 -23.63 -45.63
C ALA A 20 -33.42 -24.86 -45.62
N LEU A 21 -33.62 -26.03 -44.99
CA LEU A 21 -34.78 -26.88 -44.61
C LEU A 21 -35.26 -27.87 -45.70
N HIS A 22 -34.77 -29.12 -45.60
CA HIS A 22 -35.36 -30.36 -46.15
C HIS A 22 -35.38 -31.44 -45.03
N ARG A 23 -36.35 -32.36 -44.79
CA ARG A 23 -37.76 -32.63 -45.21
C ARG A 23 -37.95 -34.05 -45.84
N LEU A 24 -39.10 -34.68 -45.55
CA LEU A 24 -39.69 -35.95 -46.09
C LEU A 24 -39.41 -37.26 -45.27
N PRO A 25 -40.26 -38.34 -45.33
CA PRO A 25 -41.61 -38.34 -44.72
C PRO A 25 -42.17 -39.69 -44.13
N HIS A 26 -42.98 -39.62 -43.05
CA HIS A 26 -44.18 -40.46 -42.73
C HIS A 26 -44.05 -42.01 -42.60
N PRO A 27 -45.10 -42.82 -42.23
CA PRO A 27 -46.48 -42.54 -41.74
C PRO A 27 -46.88 -43.21 -40.39
N TRP A 28 -48.17 -43.09 -40.00
CA TRP A 28 -48.94 -43.79 -38.93
C TRP A 28 -49.93 -44.82 -39.60
N PRO A 29 -50.89 -45.59 -38.96
CA PRO A 29 -51.53 -45.48 -37.60
C PRO A 29 -51.98 -46.80 -36.86
N LEU A 30 -52.61 -46.67 -35.65
CA LEU A 30 -53.87 -47.33 -35.14
C LEU A 30 -53.91 -47.99 -33.73
N ARG A 31 -54.81 -47.47 -32.85
CA ARG A 31 -55.78 -48.18 -31.93
C ARG A 31 -55.28 -49.12 -30.78
N ARG A 32 -56.01 -49.34 -29.65
CA ARG A 32 -57.02 -48.59 -28.83
C ARG A 32 -57.37 -49.40 -27.54
N ARG A 33 -58.11 -48.78 -26.59
CA ARG A 33 -58.64 -49.26 -25.26
C ARG A 33 -57.70 -48.93 -24.08
N SER A 34 -58.15 -48.59 -22.86
CA SER A 34 -59.47 -48.25 -22.26
C SER A 34 -59.25 -47.76 -20.81
N ALA A 35 -60.03 -46.89 -20.14
CA ALA A 35 -61.18 -46.04 -20.50
C ALA A 35 -61.30 -44.87 -19.47
N ALA A 36 -62.51 -44.35 -19.17
CA ALA A 36 -62.80 -43.33 -18.13
C ALA A 36 -64.21 -43.55 -17.53
N PRO A 37 -64.59 -42.84 -16.45
CA PRO A 37 -65.66 -41.84 -16.61
C PRO A 37 -65.44 -40.52 -15.82
N ARG A 38 -66.46 -39.64 -15.83
CA ARG A 38 -66.43 -38.24 -15.32
C ARG A 38 -67.38 -38.00 -14.14
N LEU A 39 -67.19 -36.85 -13.47
CA LEU A 39 -68.21 -35.97 -12.85
C LEU A 39 -69.07 -36.50 -11.68
N ARG A 40 -69.03 -35.77 -10.56
CA ARG A 40 -70.24 -35.24 -9.88
C ARG A 40 -69.90 -34.10 -8.90
N ALA A 41 -70.92 -33.43 -8.40
CA ALA A 41 -70.86 -32.38 -7.39
C ALA A 41 -72.00 -32.56 -6.36
N ALA A 42 -72.03 -31.67 -5.34
CA ALA A 42 -73.06 -31.45 -4.32
C ALA A 42 -73.04 -32.28 -3.02
N HIS A 43 -72.93 -31.54 -1.89
CA HIS A 43 -73.71 -31.61 -0.64
C HIS A 43 -73.91 -32.94 0.15
N ALA A 44 -73.44 -32.95 1.42
CA ALA A 44 -74.25 -32.73 2.65
C ALA A 44 -73.92 -33.63 3.88
N HIS A 45 -73.90 -33.00 5.07
CA HIS A 45 -74.28 -33.55 6.41
C HIS A 45 -73.47 -34.73 7.02
N SER A 46 -73.37 -34.91 8.37
CA SER A 46 -73.81 -34.10 9.54
C SER A 46 -73.27 -34.62 10.90
N GLN A 47 -73.29 -33.75 11.92
CA GLN A 47 -73.49 -34.06 13.37
C GLN A 47 -72.34 -34.74 14.15
N SER A 48 -72.23 -34.65 15.49
CA SER A 48 -73.12 -34.03 16.52
C SER A 48 -72.36 -33.50 17.75
N LEU A 49 -73.00 -32.56 18.51
CA LEU A 49 -72.61 -32.02 19.85
C LEU A 49 -71.33 -31.13 19.87
N ALA A 50 -71.00 -30.32 20.89
CA ALA A 50 -71.73 -29.50 21.91
C ALA A 50 -70.68 -28.62 22.67
N SER A 51 -70.96 -27.50 23.38
CA SER A 51 -72.18 -26.70 23.54
C SER A 51 -71.90 -25.24 24.00
N ALA A 52 -72.82 -24.33 23.65
CA ALA A 52 -73.46 -23.23 24.42
C ALA A 52 -72.74 -22.45 25.57
N ALA A 53 -73.00 -21.15 25.80
CA ALA A 53 -73.63 -20.02 25.05
C ALA A 53 -73.43 -18.69 25.85
N VAL A 54 -73.45 -17.46 25.29
CA VAL A 54 -74.57 -16.44 25.26
C VAL A 54 -73.91 -15.06 24.96
N THR A 55 -73.96 -14.45 23.76
CA THR A 55 -74.87 -13.38 23.20
C THR A 55 -74.93 -12.00 23.93
N ALA A 56 -75.04 -10.80 23.29
CA ALA A 56 -74.92 -10.33 21.87
C ALA A 56 -74.76 -8.75 21.74
N PRO A 57 -75.34 -7.93 20.79
CA PRO A 57 -74.61 -6.87 20.02
C PRO A 57 -75.35 -5.48 19.99
N PRO A 58 -75.59 -4.69 18.88
CA PRO A 58 -74.90 -4.36 17.59
C PRO A 58 -74.88 -2.84 17.16
N ARG A 59 -74.12 -2.42 16.11
CA ARG A 59 -74.57 -1.66 14.87
C ARG A 59 -73.48 -0.93 14.02
N ALA A 60 -73.91 -0.53 12.79
CA ALA A 60 -73.23 0.18 11.68
C ALA A 60 -72.69 1.61 12.00
N GLY A 61 -71.98 2.38 11.15
CA GLY A 61 -71.49 2.24 9.74
C GLY A 61 -71.67 3.57 8.95
N GLY A 62 -70.91 3.86 7.88
CA GLY A 62 -71.11 5.08 7.06
C GLY A 62 -69.91 5.58 6.22
N VAL A 63 -70.19 6.38 5.18
CA VAL A 63 -69.27 6.84 4.09
C VAL A 63 -69.05 8.37 4.14
N ALA A 64 -68.08 8.88 3.35
CA ALA A 64 -67.75 10.28 2.98
C ALA A 64 -66.64 10.95 3.84
N GLN A 65 -65.55 11.53 3.30
CA GLN A 65 -65.30 12.50 2.19
C GLN A 65 -65.44 14.00 2.56
N GLY A 66 -64.38 14.77 2.27
CA GLY A 66 -64.45 16.23 2.04
C GLY A 66 -63.71 17.10 3.07
N GLY A 67 -62.83 18.00 2.59
CA GLY A 67 -62.16 19.01 3.44
C GLY A 67 -60.87 19.56 2.84
N THR A 68 -60.92 20.69 2.12
CA THR A 68 -59.75 21.29 1.45
C THR A 68 -59.45 22.71 1.94
N ARG A 69 -58.25 23.24 1.60
CA ARG A 69 -57.80 24.65 1.68
C ARG A 69 -57.39 25.18 3.07
N ARG A 70 -56.62 26.27 3.20
CA ARG A 70 -55.41 26.80 2.47
C ARG A 70 -54.98 28.10 3.18
N ILE A 71 -53.67 28.39 3.26
CA ILE A 71 -53.06 29.73 3.48
C ILE A 71 -53.29 30.38 4.87
N GLY A 72 -52.19 30.80 5.52
CA GLY A 72 -52.19 31.72 6.67
C GLY A 72 -50.75 32.10 7.06
N ARG A 73 -50.45 33.38 7.32
CA ARG A 73 -49.08 33.88 7.57
C ARG A 73 -48.88 34.33 9.02
N GLY A 74 -47.72 33.98 9.57
CA GLY A 74 -46.89 34.92 10.33
C GLY A 74 -47.02 34.92 11.86
N GLY A 75 -45.96 35.41 12.52
CA GLY A 75 -45.83 35.49 13.98
C GLY A 75 -44.40 35.19 14.41
N ARG A 76 -43.87 35.92 15.40
CA ARG A 76 -42.51 35.75 15.95
C ARG A 76 -42.55 35.82 17.48
N ARG A 77 -41.64 35.06 18.11
CA ARG A 77 -40.97 35.32 19.40
C ARG A 77 -41.71 35.09 20.75
N VAL A 78 -40.98 34.39 21.63
CA VAL A 78 -40.60 34.78 23.02
C VAL A 78 -41.40 34.25 24.25
N TYR A 79 -40.76 33.26 24.92
CA TYR A 79 -40.44 33.17 26.36
C TYR A 79 -41.38 32.50 27.42
N VAL A 80 -40.68 31.73 28.29
CA VAL A 80 -40.75 31.71 29.79
C VAL A 80 -41.54 30.62 30.56
N LEU A 81 -40.74 29.75 31.21
CA LEU A 81 -40.79 29.14 32.57
C LEU A 81 -42.12 28.80 33.26
N CYS A 82 -42.18 27.59 33.84
CA CYS A 82 -42.30 27.30 35.29
C CYS A 82 -42.42 25.76 35.53
N ARG A 83 -42.18 25.16 36.71
CA ARG A 83 -41.36 25.47 37.92
C ARG A 83 -41.43 24.23 38.85
N CYS A 84 -40.42 23.99 39.69
CA CYS A 84 -40.57 23.92 41.16
C CYS A 84 -39.25 23.58 41.88
N ALA A 85 -39.07 24.11 43.10
CA ALA A 85 -37.92 23.88 43.97
C ALA A 85 -38.23 24.31 45.41
N VAL A 86 -37.50 23.76 46.39
CA VAL A 86 -37.53 24.12 47.83
C VAL A 86 -36.05 24.12 48.28
N HIS A 87 -35.40 25.27 48.46
CA HIS A 87 -35.23 26.02 49.73
C HIS A 87 -34.47 25.24 50.83
N ARG A 88 -33.47 25.76 51.56
CA ARG A 88 -32.82 27.10 51.72
C ARG A 88 -31.39 26.87 52.35
N LEU A 89 -30.46 27.80 52.64
CA LEU A 89 -30.41 29.28 52.67
C LEU A 89 -28.98 29.80 52.33
N ARG A 90 -28.50 30.87 52.99
CA ARG A 90 -27.18 31.60 52.99
C ARG A 90 -27.11 32.42 54.34
N PRO A 91 -26.14 33.31 54.70
CA PRO A 91 -24.99 33.89 53.95
C PRO A 91 -23.64 34.19 54.70
N ARG A 92 -22.63 34.63 53.90
CA ARG A 92 -21.64 35.74 54.13
C ARG A 92 -20.33 35.59 54.97
N ARG A 93 -19.21 35.71 54.20
CA ARG A 93 -18.13 36.76 54.22
C ARG A 93 -16.84 36.66 55.08
N GLU A 94 -15.75 37.02 54.36
CA GLU A 94 -14.58 37.87 54.75
C GLU A 94 -13.33 37.33 55.50
N ARG A 95 -12.27 37.13 54.69
CA ARG A 95 -10.91 37.74 54.75
C ARG A 95 -9.83 37.33 55.79
N GLU A 96 -8.61 37.30 55.24
CA GLU A 96 -7.29 37.71 55.80
C GLU A 96 -6.44 36.78 56.71
N ALA A 97 -5.37 36.25 56.07
CA ALA A 97 -3.94 36.49 56.36
C ALA A 97 -3.17 35.71 57.47
N ALA A 98 -2.16 34.96 56.98
CA ALA A 98 -0.78 34.82 57.49
C ALA A 98 -0.46 34.15 58.85
N GLY A 99 0.62 33.36 58.87
CA GLY A 99 1.28 32.81 60.07
C GLY A 99 2.17 31.60 59.77
N ALA A 100 3.49 31.74 59.89
CA ALA A 100 4.48 30.70 59.56
C ALA A 100 4.74 29.69 60.71
N GLY A 101 5.35 28.53 60.41
CA GLY A 101 5.75 27.54 61.45
C GLY A 101 6.27 26.19 60.93
N ASP A 102 7.46 26.17 60.34
CA ASP A 102 8.32 24.98 60.10
C ASP A 102 9.34 24.88 61.28
N PRO A 103 10.17 23.83 61.51
CA PRO A 103 10.33 22.53 60.82
C PRO A 103 10.55 21.30 61.77
N GLN A 104 11.06 20.18 61.20
CA GLN A 104 11.87 19.11 61.86
C GLN A 104 11.20 18.11 62.85
N LEU A 105 11.76 16.91 63.14
CA LEU A 105 12.45 15.89 62.30
C LEU A 105 12.61 14.56 63.12
N CYS A 106 12.95 13.46 62.43
CA CYS A 106 13.69 12.29 62.94
C CYS A 106 13.16 11.46 64.15
N THR A 107 12.64 10.27 63.81
CA THR A 107 13.09 8.93 64.29
C THR A 107 13.42 8.67 65.78
N LEU A 108 12.92 7.54 66.30
CA LEU A 108 13.78 6.46 66.82
C LEU A 108 13.08 5.09 66.74
N THR A 109 13.80 4.01 67.03
CA THR A 109 13.56 2.65 66.47
C THR A 109 13.93 1.53 67.46
N LEU A 110 13.44 0.30 67.19
CA LEU A 110 13.87 -1.01 67.75
C LEU A 110 13.51 -1.31 69.23
N GLY A 111 13.34 -2.61 69.58
CA GLY A 111 13.09 -3.03 70.97
C GLY A 111 12.52 -4.44 71.22
N THR A 112 13.18 -5.49 70.73
CA THR A 112 12.93 -6.94 70.96
C THR A 112 12.43 -7.39 72.36
N GLY A 113 11.54 -8.41 72.42
CA GLY A 113 11.24 -9.19 73.64
C GLY A 113 10.27 -10.37 73.41
N ALA A 114 10.37 -11.47 74.18
CA ALA A 114 9.55 -12.69 73.99
C ALA A 114 9.27 -13.46 75.30
N THR A 115 8.15 -14.20 75.42
CA THR A 115 8.05 -15.59 75.97
C THR A 115 6.62 -16.18 76.04
N ARG A 116 6.57 -17.53 76.09
CA ARG A 116 5.52 -18.57 76.38
C ARG A 116 4.31 -18.16 77.28
N ALA A 117 3.16 -18.87 77.39
CA ALA A 117 2.86 -20.31 77.28
C ALA A 117 1.34 -20.68 77.15
N GLY A 118 1.02 -21.98 76.93
CA GLY A 118 -0.33 -22.62 77.00
C GLY A 118 -0.83 -23.15 75.64
N GLN A 119 -0.89 -24.46 75.33
CA GLN A 119 -1.81 -25.55 75.76
C GLN A 119 -3.30 -25.23 75.52
N VAL A 120 -4.13 -26.08 74.89
CA VAL A 120 -4.29 -27.56 75.03
C VAL A 120 -4.46 -28.31 73.67
N SER A 121 -4.32 -29.64 73.73
CA SER A 121 -4.46 -30.74 72.74
C SER A 121 -5.83 -30.86 72.02
N GLU A 122 -6.10 -31.68 70.97
CA GLU A 122 -5.34 -32.64 70.10
C GLU A 122 -6.11 -32.85 68.75
N HIS A 123 -6.08 -33.91 67.90
CA HIS A 123 -5.62 -35.32 67.92
C HIS A 123 -5.39 -35.88 66.48
N CYS A 124 -4.86 -37.11 66.34
CA CYS A 124 -4.66 -37.90 65.09
C CYS A 124 -4.42 -39.40 65.48
N PRO A 125 -4.25 -40.43 64.59
CA PRO A 125 -4.34 -40.50 63.12
C PRO A 125 -5.02 -41.80 62.53
N GLU A 126 -4.88 -42.01 61.22
CA GLU A 126 -4.49 -43.30 60.54
C GLU A 126 -5.44 -44.46 60.10
N LEU A 127 -4.91 -45.22 59.12
CA LEU A 127 -5.15 -46.62 58.68
C LEU A 127 -6.24 -47.03 57.64
N ALA A 128 -5.77 -47.16 56.39
CA ALA A 128 -5.81 -48.34 55.47
C ALA A 128 -7.05 -49.28 55.34
N GLY A 129 -7.42 -49.61 54.08
CA GLY A 129 -8.29 -50.75 53.75
C GLY A 129 -8.52 -50.97 52.24
N SER A 130 -8.28 -52.19 51.73
CA SER A 130 -8.29 -52.55 50.30
C SER A 130 -9.60 -53.13 49.77
N ALA A 131 -9.95 -52.90 48.48
CA ALA A 131 -10.72 -53.86 47.66
C ALA A 131 -10.61 -53.65 46.12
N ARG A 132 -10.53 -54.75 45.37
CA ARG A 132 -10.76 -54.94 43.91
C ARG A 132 -11.39 -56.34 43.75
N PRO A 133 -12.31 -56.60 42.78
CA PRO A 133 -11.90 -57.24 41.50
C PRO A 133 -12.75 -56.82 40.26
N GLN A 134 -12.17 -56.63 39.06
CA GLN A 134 -11.91 -57.56 37.92
C GLN A 134 -13.12 -57.96 37.05
N HIS A 135 -13.06 -57.70 35.73
CA HIS A 135 -12.87 -58.66 34.60
C HIS A 135 -12.98 -57.89 33.24
N ALA A 136 -11.94 -57.87 32.37
CA ALA A 136 -11.64 -58.81 31.26
C ALA A 136 -12.44 -58.47 29.95
N THR A 137 -11.97 -58.59 28.68
CA THR A 137 -10.74 -59.08 27.99
C THR A 137 -10.79 -58.59 26.50
N SER A 138 -9.87 -58.75 25.52
CA SER A 138 -8.52 -59.35 25.34
C SER A 138 -7.91 -59.03 23.94
N THR A 139 -6.57 -58.86 23.84
CA THR A 139 -5.69 -59.11 22.64
C THR A 139 -5.87 -58.28 21.35
N ARG A 140 -4.86 -57.99 20.49
CA ARG A 140 -3.41 -58.36 20.30
C ARG A 140 -2.56 -57.05 20.18
N GLU A 141 -1.30 -56.91 20.61
CA GLU A 141 0.00 -57.54 20.19
C GLU A 141 0.37 -57.27 18.71
N HIS A 142 1.59 -56.80 18.32
CA HIS A 142 2.96 -56.92 18.86
C HIS A 142 3.81 -55.62 18.65
N THR A 143 4.53 -55.05 19.66
CA THR A 143 6.00 -55.12 19.99
C THR A 143 6.99 -54.63 18.91
N HIS A 144 8.09 -53.90 19.15
CA HIS A 144 9.13 -53.97 20.22
C HIS A 144 9.84 -52.59 20.46
N THR A 145 9.82 -51.95 21.64
CA THR A 145 10.73 -51.99 22.85
C THR A 145 11.90 -50.99 22.94
N LEU A 146 11.88 -50.17 24.01
CA LEU A 146 12.98 -49.36 24.61
C LEU A 146 13.86 -50.24 25.56
N PRO A 147 14.98 -49.76 26.17
CA PRO A 147 14.95 -48.99 27.44
C PRO A 147 16.07 -47.92 27.59
N ALA A 148 16.27 -47.32 28.79
CA ALA A 148 17.16 -46.15 29.02
C ALA A 148 17.88 -46.11 30.41
N TYR A 149 18.97 -45.31 30.49
CA TYR A 149 19.70 -44.83 31.71
C TYR A 149 20.45 -45.91 32.56
N PRO A 150 21.37 -45.60 33.53
CA PRO A 150 21.60 -44.32 34.27
C PRO A 150 23.05 -43.88 34.67
N CYS A 151 23.14 -42.69 35.32
CA CYS A 151 24.06 -42.22 36.40
C CYS A 151 25.63 -42.18 36.34
N ARG A 152 26.17 -40.94 36.27
CA ARG A 152 27.26 -40.29 37.07
C ARG A 152 28.65 -40.97 37.34
N SER A 153 29.73 -40.29 36.88
CA SER A 153 30.80 -39.59 37.69
C SER A 153 32.31 -39.81 37.35
N ALA A 154 33.12 -38.76 37.61
CA ALA A 154 34.60 -38.68 37.83
C ALA A 154 35.65 -38.65 36.67
N PHE A 155 36.35 -37.50 36.57
CA PHE A 155 37.79 -37.16 36.32
C PHE A 155 38.89 -38.27 36.11
N PRO A 156 40.14 -37.96 35.62
CA PRO A 156 40.58 -37.08 34.50
C PRO A 156 41.93 -37.45 33.76
N ILE A 157 42.34 -36.73 32.67
CA ILE A 157 43.75 -36.27 32.33
C ILE A 157 44.88 -37.33 32.00
N PRO A 158 45.97 -37.08 31.18
CA PRO A 158 46.22 -36.14 30.05
C PRO A 158 47.23 -36.59 28.89
N GLN A 159 47.48 -35.69 27.91
CA GLN A 159 48.81 -35.28 27.33
C GLN A 159 49.59 -36.01 26.17
N VAL A 160 50.25 -35.22 25.29
CA VAL A 160 51.65 -35.27 24.73
C VAL A 160 51.84 -34.96 23.20
N ARG A 161 52.89 -34.15 22.96
CA ARG A 161 53.45 -33.38 21.81
C ARG A 161 54.08 -34.08 20.57
N GLN A 162 54.07 -33.33 19.45
CA GLN A 162 55.17 -32.89 18.52
C GLN A 162 56.59 -33.55 18.49
N PRO A 163 57.30 -33.48 17.34
CA PRO A 163 58.46 -32.55 17.19
C PRO A 163 58.59 -31.82 15.81
N ALA A 164 59.70 -31.08 15.56
CA ALA A 164 59.93 -30.14 14.43
C ALA A 164 61.44 -29.90 14.09
N LEU A 165 61.76 -28.98 13.14
CA LEU A 165 63.04 -28.24 12.79
C LEU A 165 62.84 -27.63 11.36
N SER A 166 63.62 -26.75 10.70
CA SER A 166 64.58 -25.63 10.95
C SER A 166 64.96 -24.98 9.58
N GLY A 167 65.56 -23.79 9.36
CA GLY A 167 66.02 -22.67 10.21
C GLY A 167 67.22 -21.89 9.57
N ARG A 168 67.48 -20.62 9.99
CA ARG A 168 68.56 -19.64 9.57
C ARG A 168 68.28 -18.72 8.36
N ALA A 169 68.74 -17.45 8.28
CA ALA A 169 69.27 -16.49 9.29
C ALA A 169 69.25 -15.00 8.77
N PRO A 170 69.33 -13.97 9.65
CA PRO A 170 69.05 -12.52 9.40
C PRO A 170 70.34 -11.71 9.01
N PRO A 171 70.42 -10.34 8.91
CA PRO A 171 69.53 -9.27 9.46
C PRO A 171 69.34 -7.93 8.66
N GLY A 172 68.61 -6.97 9.25
CA GLY A 172 68.52 -5.54 8.88
C GLY A 172 67.37 -4.79 9.61
N THR A 173 67.67 -3.83 10.48
CA THR A 173 66.73 -3.12 11.42
C THR A 173 67.00 -1.61 11.44
N PRO A 174 66.21 -0.70 12.09
CA PRO A 174 65.05 -0.85 13.00
C PRO A 174 63.78 -0.04 12.58
N GLY A 175 62.64 0.02 13.31
CA GLY A 175 62.17 -0.68 14.52
C GLY A 175 60.91 -0.04 15.16
N CYS A 176 60.53 -0.51 16.36
CA CYS A 176 59.46 -0.02 17.27
C CYS A 176 57.98 -0.32 16.93
N ALA A 177 57.13 -0.27 17.97
CA ALA A 177 55.73 -0.76 18.08
C ALA A 177 54.94 0.17 19.07
N PRO A 178 53.72 -0.10 19.62
CA PRO A 178 52.91 -1.33 19.65
C PRO A 178 51.36 -1.12 19.49
N ARG A 179 50.56 -2.03 20.09
CA ARG A 179 49.09 -2.19 20.00
C ARG A 179 48.29 -1.26 20.97
N GLY A 180 47.04 -0.95 20.63
CA GLY A 180 45.88 -1.56 21.31
C GLY A 180 44.93 -0.73 22.22
N ASN A 181 43.66 -0.69 21.79
CA ASN A 181 42.40 -0.71 22.58
C ASN A 181 41.87 0.49 23.42
N LEU A 182 40.53 0.56 23.43
CA LEU A 182 39.58 1.17 24.39
C LEU A 182 39.45 2.70 24.46
N GLY A 183 38.20 3.21 24.42
CA GLY A 183 37.87 4.62 24.65
C GLY A 183 36.45 5.06 24.23
N GLN A 184 35.47 4.84 25.11
CA GLN A 184 34.21 5.59 25.34
C GLN A 184 33.53 6.39 24.18
N TRP A 185 32.23 6.10 23.98
CA TRP A 185 31.27 7.06 23.39
C TRP A 185 30.61 7.89 24.49
N VAL A 186 30.46 9.21 24.28
CA VAL A 186 29.89 10.16 25.24
C VAL A 186 28.65 10.82 24.65
N CYS A 187 27.58 10.94 25.44
CA CYS A 187 26.36 11.62 25.05
C CYS A 187 26.54 13.14 25.10
N CYS A 188 26.09 13.86 24.06
CA CYS A 188 26.01 15.32 24.07
C CYS A 188 24.54 15.78 24.08
N GLN A 189 24.06 16.24 25.24
CA GLN A 189 23.03 17.28 25.28
C GLN A 189 23.67 18.61 24.86
N ALA A 190 22.93 19.53 24.23
CA ALA A 190 23.47 20.83 23.84
C ALA A 190 22.41 21.95 23.85
N SER A 191 22.62 22.96 24.71
CA SER A 191 22.10 24.34 24.65
C SER A 191 22.66 25.13 25.85
N PRO A 192 22.82 26.46 25.77
CA PRO A 192 23.59 27.19 24.75
C PRO A 192 24.49 28.31 25.36
N THR A 193 25.51 28.81 24.65
CA THR A 193 25.94 30.24 24.63
C THR A 193 27.23 30.49 23.81
N ASP A 194 27.20 31.58 23.04
CA ASP A 194 28.23 32.62 22.83
C ASP A 194 29.67 32.37 22.28
N LEU A 195 29.90 33.07 21.16
CA LEU A 195 31.06 33.92 20.77
C LEU A 195 32.34 33.34 20.13
N PHE A 196 32.73 34.02 19.04
CA PHE A 196 33.98 33.99 18.25
C PHE A 196 35.19 34.55 19.04
N PRO A 197 36.48 34.42 18.59
CA PRO A 197 37.00 34.20 17.21
C PRO A 197 38.03 33.05 17.08
N GLY A 198 38.65 32.75 15.93
CA GLY A 198 38.55 33.24 14.54
C GLY A 198 39.85 32.95 13.76
N CYS A 199 39.77 32.58 12.47
CA CYS A 199 40.91 32.11 11.67
C CYS A 199 41.41 33.14 10.63
N THR A 200 42.69 33.07 10.27
CA THR A 200 43.34 33.90 9.24
C THR A 200 43.55 33.15 7.90
N ALA A 201 43.73 33.93 6.83
CA ALA A 201 43.78 33.54 5.41
C ALA A 201 45.01 32.67 5.01
N GLY A 202 45.09 32.09 3.80
CA GLY A 202 44.37 32.37 2.54
C GLY A 202 44.28 31.18 1.57
N HIS A 203 43.42 31.19 0.53
CA HIS A 203 43.45 31.99 -0.73
C HIS A 203 44.59 31.58 -1.67
N ALA A 204 44.40 31.36 -2.99
CA ALA A 204 43.23 31.50 -3.89
C ALA A 204 43.40 30.55 -5.13
N HIS A 205 42.67 30.56 -6.27
CA HIS A 205 41.82 31.60 -6.89
C HIS A 205 40.85 31.05 -7.97
N SER A 206 39.67 31.68 -8.09
CA SER A 206 38.90 32.00 -9.33
C SER A 206 38.35 30.90 -10.26
N CYS A 207 37.19 31.04 -10.93
CA CYS A 207 35.98 31.90 -10.86
C CYS A 207 35.01 31.41 -11.97
N CYS A 208 33.86 31.97 -12.41
CA CYS A 208 32.95 33.14 -12.19
C CYS A 208 31.62 32.74 -12.93
N VAL A 209 30.42 33.33 -12.83
CA VAL A 209 29.64 34.20 -11.90
C VAL A 209 28.18 34.22 -12.48
N SER A 210 27.07 34.66 -11.88
CA SER A 210 26.73 36.05 -11.53
C SER A 210 25.38 36.16 -10.79
N CYS A 211 25.29 37.13 -9.88
CA CYS A 211 24.06 37.70 -9.29
C CYS A 211 24.37 39.16 -8.88
N ILE A 212 23.40 40.08 -8.86
CA ILE A 212 23.61 41.48 -8.43
C ILE A 212 22.48 41.96 -7.47
N PRO A 213 22.79 42.69 -6.36
CA PRO A 213 21.83 43.04 -5.30
C PRO A 213 21.71 44.55 -4.98
N GLN A 214 20.91 44.91 -3.96
CA GLN A 214 21.02 46.05 -3.02
C GLN A 214 19.81 46.02 -2.05
N GLY A 215 19.80 46.56 -0.82
CA GLY A 215 20.81 47.18 0.04
C GLY A 215 20.14 47.70 1.34
N MET A 216 20.85 47.84 2.47
CA MET A 216 20.27 48.34 3.75
C MET A 216 20.81 49.71 4.18
N GLY A 217 19.98 50.48 4.90
CA GLY A 217 20.36 51.73 5.56
C GLY A 217 19.40 52.12 6.70
N GLN A 218 19.92 52.81 7.71
CA GLN A 218 19.25 53.30 8.94
C GLN A 218 19.83 54.69 9.30
N PRO A 219 19.32 55.42 10.31
CA PRO A 219 17.94 55.50 10.84
C PRO A 219 17.46 56.97 11.02
N THR A 220 16.18 57.22 11.35
CA THR A 220 15.80 58.29 12.33
C THR A 220 14.33 58.23 12.79
N ARG A 221 14.05 58.97 13.88
CA ARG A 221 12.78 59.01 14.66
C ARG A 221 11.66 59.78 13.96
N VAL A 222 10.40 59.44 14.29
CA VAL A 222 9.46 60.27 15.08
C VAL A 222 8.26 59.43 15.55
N SER A 223 7.57 59.86 16.61
CA SER A 223 6.73 59.02 17.47
C SER A 223 5.20 59.12 17.26
N ALA A 224 4.56 57.96 17.18
CA ALA A 224 3.40 57.52 17.99
C ALA A 224 1.98 58.18 17.91
N PHE A 225 1.01 57.38 18.37
CA PHE A 225 -0.40 57.66 18.75
C PHE A 225 -1.43 58.08 17.69
N GLY A 226 -2.62 57.45 17.74
CA GLY A 226 -3.78 57.85 16.91
C GLY A 226 -4.92 56.82 16.75
N HIS A 227 -5.48 56.24 17.82
CA HIS A 227 -6.70 55.43 17.69
C HIS A 227 -7.93 56.28 17.29
N SER A 228 -8.66 55.87 16.24
CA SER A 228 -10.12 56.06 16.20
C SER A 228 -10.84 55.09 15.25
N LYS A 229 -12.08 54.73 15.60
CA LYS A 229 -12.98 53.91 14.79
C LYS A 229 -13.86 54.80 13.91
N ARG A 230 -14.24 54.33 12.71
CA ARG A 230 -15.65 54.29 12.23
C ARG A 230 -15.80 53.55 10.90
N ARG A 231 -16.96 52.91 10.72
CA ARG A 231 -17.51 52.48 9.42
C ARG A 231 -18.57 53.48 8.97
N CYS A 232 -18.72 53.66 7.65
CA CYS A 232 -19.93 53.82 6.83
C CYS A 232 -19.49 54.42 5.48
N LEU A 233 -19.71 53.83 4.29
CA LEU A 233 -20.93 53.32 3.63
C LEU A 233 -21.72 54.38 2.82
N THR A 234 -21.78 54.11 1.51
CA THR A 234 -22.85 54.37 0.51
C THR A 234 -23.13 55.78 -0.04
N GLY A 235 -23.02 55.89 -1.38
CA GLY A 235 -23.79 56.78 -2.28
C GLY A 235 -22.99 57.86 -3.03
N SER A 236 -23.28 58.25 -4.29
CA SER A 236 -24.08 57.61 -5.38
C SER A 236 -24.09 58.46 -6.68
N THR A 237 -23.92 57.83 -7.88
CA THR A 237 -24.36 58.31 -9.23
C THR A 237 -23.78 59.64 -9.79
N LEU A 238 -23.87 60.06 -11.07
CA LEU A 238 -24.38 59.55 -12.39
C LEU A 238 -23.20 59.57 -13.43
N GLY A 239 -23.26 59.27 -14.74
CA GLY A 239 -24.26 58.92 -15.79
C GLY A 239 -23.50 58.64 -17.14
N THR A 240 -24.06 58.34 -18.33
CA THR A 240 -25.46 58.31 -18.85
C THR A 240 -25.53 57.64 -20.25
N ARG A 241 -26.66 56.94 -20.57
CA ARG A 241 -27.29 56.76 -21.94
C ARG A 241 -26.56 55.89 -23.01
N TRP A 242 -27.18 55.26 -24.03
CA TRP A 242 -28.60 55.05 -24.45
C TRP A 242 -28.76 53.78 -25.38
N VAL A 243 -29.83 53.00 -25.19
CA VAL A 243 -30.63 52.20 -26.19
C VAL A 243 -30.08 50.93 -26.93
N THR A 244 -31.03 50.15 -27.49
CA THR A 244 -30.97 48.80 -28.14
C THR A 244 -30.82 48.87 -29.69
N CYS A 245 -30.61 47.82 -30.52
CA CYS A 245 -31.18 46.46 -30.54
C CYS A 245 -30.52 45.47 -31.57
N ARG A 246 -30.97 44.21 -31.53
CA ARG A 246 -30.80 43.00 -32.40
C ARG A 246 -30.18 43.03 -33.84
N SER A 247 -29.30 42.03 -34.09
CA SER A 247 -29.46 40.85 -35.01
C SER A 247 -28.69 40.65 -36.35
N HIS A 248 -28.15 39.41 -36.47
CA HIS A 248 -28.07 38.48 -37.62
C HIS A 248 -27.05 38.63 -38.80
N LEU A 249 -26.74 37.45 -39.38
CA LEU A 249 -25.96 37.12 -40.61
C LEU A 249 -24.44 37.39 -40.51
N ALA A 250 -23.49 36.47 -40.75
CA ALA A 250 -23.43 35.10 -41.31
C ALA A 250 -23.47 34.95 -42.85
N HIS A 251 -22.29 34.79 -43.47
CA HIS A 251 -21.95 34.07 -44.72
C HIS A 251 -20.39 34.09 -44.86
N SER A 252 -19.67 32.95 -44.83
CA SER A 252 -19.31 32.04 -45.94
C SER A 252 -18.35 32.62 -47.00
N GLY A 253 -17.19 31.97 -47.20
CA GLY A 253 -16.24 32.35 -48.26
C GLY A 253 -15.00 31.45 -48.33
N SER A 254 -15.07 30.38 -49.13
CA SER A 254 -13.93 29.50 -49.43
C SER A 254 -13.18 29.95 -50.69
N GLY A 255 -11.86 29.89 -50.71
CA GLY A 255 -11.06 30.13 -51.91
C GLY A 255 -9.58 29.81 -51.72
N ALA A 256 -8.97 29.11 -52.69
CA ALA A 256 -7.55 28.81 -52.74
C ALA A 256 -6.87 29.64 -53.85
N GLY A 257 -5.58 29.98 -53.69
CA GLY A 257 -4.85 30.78 -54.68
C GLY A 257 -3.35 30.83 -54.40
N SER A 258 -2.56 30.31 -55.36
CA SER A 258 -1.10 30.24 -55.35
C SER A 258 -0.40 31.58 -55.62
N GLY A 259 0.85 31.70 -55.13
CA GLY A 259 1.85 32.64 -55.68
C GLY A 259 2.30 33.73 -54.69
N GLY A 260 3.61 33.93 -54.57
CA GLY A 260 4.19 34.99 -53.72
C GLY A 260 5.45 35.58 -54.33
N PHE A 261 5.93 36.71 -53.79
CA PHE A 261 7.21 37.32 -54.17
C PHE A 261 7.81 38.18 -53.02
N LYS A 262 9.13 38.04 -52.82
CA LYS A 262 10.13 38.92 -52.16
C LYS A 262 9.73 39.95 -51.07
N MET A 263 10.36 39.77 -49.89
CA MET A 263 11.14 40.75 -49.07
C MET A 263 10.52 42.11 -48.61
N PRO A 264 10.83 42.57 -47.38
CA PRO A 264 12.05 43.38 -47.21
C PRO A 264 12.90 43.14 -45.93
N ASP A 265 14.21 43.13 -46.16
CA ASP A 265 15.33 43.80 -45.45
C ASP A 265 15.44 44.07 -43.92
N TYR A 266 16.73 44.09 -43.51
CA TYR A 266 17.34 44.83 -42.39
C TYR A 266 17.03 44.37 -40.95
N LYS A 267 17.97 44.44 -39.98
CA LYS A 267 19.44 44.56 -40.01
C LYS A 267 19.99 44.16 -38.62
N ARG A 268 21.24 43.68 -38.52
CA ARG A 268 22.04 43.82 -37.30
C ARG A 268 23.49 44.06 -37.67
N ALA A 269 24.17 44.94 -36.92
CA ALA A 269 25.49 45.42 -37.27
C ALA A 269 26.61 44.66 -36.54
N THR A 270 27.73 44.57 -37.25
CA THR A 270 29.13 44.75 -36.80
C THR A 270 29.26 45.93 -35.80
N LEU A 271 30.35 46.22 -35.09
CA LEU A 271 31.82 46.18 -35.29
C LEU A 271 32.46 45.96 -33.88
N GLN A 272 33.76 45.86 -33.58
CA GLN A 272 35.08 45.78 -34.26
C GLN A 272 36.05 45.09 -33.22
N ASP A 273 37.39 45.05 -33.24
CA ASP A 273 38.48 45.60 -34.08
C ASP A 273 39.60 44.51 -34.22
N ASP A 274 40.91 44.70 -34.47
CA ASP A 274 41.85 45.83 -34.51
C ASP A 274 42.98 45.55 -35.53
N ASP A 275 43.90 46.50 -35.81
CA ASP A 275 44.69 46.53 -37.07
C ASP A 275 46.18 46.98 -36.94
N GLY A 276 46.96 46.80 -38.02
CA GLY A 276 48.27 47.45 -38.30
C GLY A 276 49.55 46.65 -37.98
N SER A 277 50.69 46.85 -38.67
CA SER A 277 50.99 47.67 -39.88
C SER A 277 52.35 47.28 -40.53
N GLU A 278 52.56 47.57 -41.82
CA GLU A 278 53.84 47.37 -42.55
C GLU A 278 54.95 48.41 -42.19
N PRO A 279 56.18 48.34 -42.77
CA PRO A 279 56.41 49.01 -44.08
C PRO A 279 57.45 48.39 -45.06
N ALA A 280 57.15 48.51 -46.36
CA ALA A 280 58.02 48.87 -47.51
C ALA A 280 59.33 48.10 -47.89
N GLY A 281 59.29 47.41 -49.05
CA GLY A 281 60.26 47.44 -50.20
C GLY A 281 61.76 47.15 -50.00
N ASP A 282 62.45 46.38 -50.86
CA ASP A 282 62.66 46.66 -52.30
C ASP A 282 63.30 45.45 -53.06
N GLY A 283 63.46 45.53 -54.38
CA GLY A 283 64.72 45.14 -55.05
C GLY A 283 65.06 43.67 -55.45
N SER A 284 64.48 43.21 -56.57
CA SER A 284 65.18 42.44 -57.65
C SER A 284 65.50 40.92 -57.56
N THR A 285 65.46 40.31 -58.76
CA THR A 285 66.10 39.10 -59.34
C THR A 285 67.18 38.33 -58.55
N SER A 286 67.37 37.02 -58.70
CA SER A 286 66.98 36.09 -59.80
C SER A 286 66.84 34.64 -59.32
N PRO A 287 66.16 33.73 -60.06
CA PRO A 287 65.87 32.36 -59.61
C PRO A 287 66.86 31.31 -60.12
N ASP A 288 66.89 30.14 -59.47
CA ASP A 288 67.19 28.88 -60.17
C ASP A 288 66.41 27.70 -59.55
N SER A 289 65.78 26.87 -60.39
CA SER A 289 65.00 25.71 -59.95
C SER A 289 64.88 24.65 -61.06
N MET A 290 65.81 23.71 -61.08
CA MET A 290 65.79 22.47 -61.87
C MET A 290 65.33 21.30 -60.97
N GLU A 291 64.61 20.27 -61.41
CA GLU A 291 63.90 19.94 -62.67
C GLU A 291 62.67 19.08 -62.24
N VAL A 292 61.65 18.71 -63.03
CA VAL A 292 61.59 18.21 -64.41
C VAL A 292 60.31 18.72 -65.09
N GLY A 293 60.39 19.16 -66.35
CA GLY A 293 59.28 19.83 -67.04
C GLY A 293 58.18 18.93 -67.64
N PHE A 294 56.92 19.25 -67.35
CA PHE A 294 55.76 18.75 -68.12
C PHE A 294 55.74 19.37 -69.52
N ARG A 295 56.12 18.59 -70.56
CA ARG A 295 55.92 19.00 -71.96
C ARG A 295 54.43 19.06 -72.31
N LYS A 296 53.91 20.26 -72.59
CA LYS A 296 52.65 20.43 -73.32
C LYS A 296 52.82 19.92 -74.76
N GLY A 297 52.11 18.85 -75.10
CA GLY A 297 51.87 18.41 -76.48
C GLY A 297 50.40 18.01 -76.64
N PRO A 298 49.70 18.41 -77.71
CA PRO A 298 48.28 18.10 -77.90
C PRO A 298 48.08 16.63 -78.31
N GLY A 299 48.16 15.72 -77.34
CA GLY A 299 47.89 14.30 -77.53
C GLY A 299 46.38 14.01 -77.60
N PRO A 300 45.86 13.37 -78.67
CA PRO A 300 44.43 13.14 -78.83
C PRO A 300 43.95 11.98 -77.95
N LEU A 301 43.48 12.30 -76.74
CA LEU A 301 42.97 11.34 -75.75
C LEU A 301 41.76 10.52 -76.28
N LEU A 302 41.03 11.07 -77.26
CA LEU A 302 39.94 10.39 -77.97
C LEU A 302 40.40 9.32 -78.98
N SER A 303 41.68 9.25 -79.37
CA SER A 303 42.16 8.34 -80.43
C SER A 303 42.37 6.88 -79.98
N ARG A 304 42.62 6.64 -78.68
CA ARG A 304 42.93 5.29 -78.15
C ARG A 304 41.72 4.39 -77.91
N LEU A 305 40.51 4.86 -78.22
CA LEU A 305 39.30 4.03 -78.22
C LEU A 305 39.13 3.21 -79.52
N ALA A 306 39.88 3.53 -80.58
CA ALA A 306 39.70 2.94 -81.91
C ALA A 306 40.44 1.60 -82.15
N SER A 307 41.21 1.08 -81.17
CA SER A 307 42.00 -0.16 -81.32
C SER A 307 41.73 -1.21 -80.23
N ARG A 308 40.66 -1.05 -79.45
CA ARG A 308 40.19 -2.07 -78.51
C ARG A 308 39.19 -3.00 -79.19
N SER A 309 39.21 -4.28 -78.82
CA SER A 309 38.24 -5.23 -79.40
C SER A 309 36.82 -4.88 -78.94
N GLN A 310 35.81 -5.22 -79.75
CA GLN A 310 34.40 -5.04 -79.37
C GLN A 310 34.08 -5.68 -78.01
N LEU A 311 34.74 -6.81 -77.70
CA LEU A 311 34.63 -7.50 -76.41
C LEU A 311 35.11 -6.63 -75.24
N GLU A 312 36.28 -5.98 -75.35
CA GLU A 312 36.81 -5.11 -74.29
C GLU A 312 35.90 -3.89 -74.04
N LEU A 313 35.34 -3.32 -75.11
CA LEU A 313 34.47 -2.15 -75.02
C LEU A 313 33.13 -2.52 -74.35
N VAL A 314 32.55 -3.67 -74.71
CA VAL A 314 31.39 -4.26 -74.03
C VAL A 314 31.69 -4.60 -72.56
N LEU A 315 32.85 -5.21 -72.26
CA LEU A 315 33.25 -5.53 -70.89
C LEU A 315 33.44 -4.28 -70.02
N CYS A 316 34.01 -3.19 -70.56
CA CYS A 316 34.08 -1.91 -69.85
C CYS A 316 32.69 -1.32 -69.56
N VAL A 317 31.75 -1.38 -70.52
CA VAL A 317 30.36 -0.93 -70.31
C VAL A 317 29.65 -1.78 -69.25
N ILE A 318 29.80 -3.11 -69.30
CA ILE A 318 29.24 -4.03 -68.28
C ILE A 318 29.84 -3.74 -66.90
N ALA A 319 31.16 -3.54 -66.79
CA ALA A 319 31.81 -3.24 -65.52
C ALA A 319 31.33 -1.90 -64.92
N ILE A 320 31.16 -0.86 -65.74
CA ILE A 320 30.61 0.43 -65.30
C ILE A 320 29.15 0.28 -64.87
N PHE A 321 28.35 -0.50 -65.60
CA PHE A 321 26.94 -0.75 -65.26
C PHE A 321 26.80 -1.56 -63.95
N LEU A 322 27.63 -2.56 -63.73
CA LEU A 322 27.69 -3.34 -62.48
C LEU A 322 28.17 -2.47 -61.30
N ALA A 323 29.15 -1.59 -61.50
CA ALA A 323 29.61 -0.66 -60.47
C ALA A 323 28.52 0.37 -60.10
N LEU A 324 27.76 0.87 -61.08
CA LEU A 324 26.59 1.72 -60.85
C LEU A 324 25.47 0.98 -60.10
N LEU A 325 25.17 -0.27 -60.48
CA LEU A 325 24.21 -1.12 -59.76
C LEU A 325 24.63 -1.36 -58.31
N LEU A 326 25.89 -1.71 -58.07
CA LEU A 326 26.44 -1.89 -56.73
C LEU A 326 26.37 -0.59 -55.91
N GLY A 327 26.71 0.55 -56.51
CA GLY A 327 26.58 1.87 -55.89
C GLY A 327 25.13 2.20 -55.52
N ILE A 328 24.17 1.94 -56.41
CA ILE A 328 22.74 2.12 -56.16
C ILE A 328 22.26 1.20 -55.02
N VAL A 329 22.70 -0.06 -54.99
CA VAL A 329 22.36 -1.01 -53.91
C VAL A 329 22.96 -0.56 -52.57
N VAL A 330 24.22 -0.14 -52.53
CA VAL A 330 24.86 0.38 -51.30
C VAL A 330 24.17 1.66 -50.81
N ILE A 331 23.78 2.57 -51.72
CA ILE A 331 23.02 3.77 -51.37
C ILE A 331 21.61 3.41 -50.87
N ALA A 332 20.92 2.45 -51.50
CA ALA A 332 19.61 1.98 -51.06
C ALA A 332 19.66 1.35 -49.67
N LEU A 333 20.64 0.47 -49.41
CA LEU A 333 20.89 -0.14 -48.11
C LEU A 333 21.24 0.92 -47.05
N ALA A 334 22.09 1.90 -47.38
CA ALA A 334 22.42 3.00 -46.47
C ALA A 334 21.21 3.91 -46.17
N ILE A 335 20.28 4.07 -47.13
CA ILE A 335 19.02 4.80 -46.93
C ILE A 335 18.02 3.98 -46.11
N GLN A 336 17.95 2.65 -46.27
CA GLN A 336 17.16 1.79 -45.38
C GLN A 336 17.72 1.81 -43.95
N TYR A 337 19.03 1.60 -43.77
CA TYR A 337 19.70 1.62 -42.48
C TYR A 337 19.54 2.96 -41.73
N ARG A 338 19.55 4.10 -42.46
CA ARG A 338 19.26 5.43 -41.88
C ARG A 338 17.78 5.74 -41.67
N ARG A 339 16.86 4.89 -42.15
CA ARG A 339 15.41 5.01 -41.95
C ARG A 339 14.86 4.06 -40.90
N ASP A 340 15.61 3.05 -40.52
CA ASP A 340 15.25 2.11 -39.47
C ASP A 340 15.16 2.83 -38.10
N PRO A 341 13.97 2.86 -37.44
CA PRO A 341 13.83 3.48 -36.13
C PRO A 341 14.76 2.88 -35.07
N SER A 342 15.03 1.58 -35.14
CA SER A 342 15.83 0.83 -34.17
C SER A 342 17.32 1.20 -34.21
N HIS A 343 17.78 1.82 -35.30
CA HIS A 343 19.12 2.40 -35.43
C HIS A 343 19.13 3.93 -35.23
N SER A 344 17.99 4.55 -34.92
CA SER A 344 17.86 5.99 -34.70
C SER A 344 17.68 6.33 -33.21
N THR A 345 18.42 7.33 -32.73
CA THR A 345 18.40 7.73 -31.32
C THR A 345 17.26 8.71 -31.01
N CYS A 346 16.62 8.56 -29.86
CA CYS A 346 15.67 9.54 -29.33
C CYS A 346 16.41 10.71 -28.65
N LEU A 347 16.34 11.91 -29.23
CA LEU A 347 17.00 13.11 -28.70
C LEU A 347 16.01 14.15 -28.16
N THR A 348 14.86 13.71 -27.64
CA THR A 348 13.95 14.57 -26.88
C THR A 348 14.49 14.80 -25.48
N ASP A 349 14.11 15.93 -24.85
CA ASP A 349 14.47 16.24 -23.45
C ASP A 349 14.09 15.10 -22.49
N ALA A 350 12.91 14.50 -22.67
CA ALA A 350 12.46 13.33 -21.91
C ALA A 350 13.38 12.11 -22.09
N CYS A 351 13.73 11.77 -23.34
CA CYS A 351 14.64 10.64 -23.64
C CYS A 351 16.04 10.87 -23.06
N VAL A 352 16.58 12.09 -23.12
CA VAL A 352 17.88 12.42 -22.52
C VAL A 352 17.83 12.31 -20.99
N ARG A 353 16.78 12.83 -20.34
CA ARG A 353 16.63 12.77 -18.87
C ARG A 353 16.45 11.35 -18.36
N VAL A 354 15.62 10.53 -19.01
CA VAL A 354 15.40 9.15 -18.57
C VAL A 354 16.64 8.28 -18.83
N ALA A 355 17.35 8.51 -19.94
CA ALA A 355 18.62 7.84 -20.19
C ALA A 355 19.69 8.15 -19.12
N SER A 356 19.81 9.42 -18.69
CA SER A 356 20.70 9.80 -17.58
C SER A 356 20.35 9.03 -16.31
N LYS A 357 19.08 9.06 -15.88
CA LYS A 357 18.62 8.36 -14.67
C LYS A 357 18.89 6.85 -14.71
N ILE A 358 18.71 6.22 -15.87
CA ILE A 358 18.98 4.78 -16.05
C ILE A 358 20.49 4.52 -15.99
N LEU A 359 21.29 5.24 -16.78
CA LEU A 359 22.75 5.11 -16.82
C LEU A 359 23.40 5.36 -15.45
N GLU A 360 22.86 6.31 -14.69
CA GLU A 360 23.20 6.53 -13.29
C GLU A 360 22.87 5.28 -12.44
N ALA A 361 21.66 4.73 -12.55
CA ALA A 361 21.22 3.61 -11.71
C ALA A 361 21.95 2.28 -11.96
N LEU A 362 22.44 2.05 -13.19
CA LEU A 362 23.22 0.87 -13.58
C LEU A 362 24.55 0.70 -12.81
N ASP A 363 25.05 -0.54 -12.79
CA ASP A 363 26.39 -0.91 -12.33
C ASP A 363 27.07 -1.77 -13.40
N VAL A 364 27.57 -1.11 -14.45
CA VAL A 364 28.03 -1.73 -15.71
C VAL A 364 29.22 -2.70 -15.57
N GLU A 365 29.92 -2.69 -14.44
CA GLU A 365 30.97 -3.65 -14.09
C GLU A 365 30.41 -5.03 -13.66
N THR A 366 29.09 -5.13 -13.44
CA THR A 366 28.42 -6.39 -13.09
C THR A 366 27.87 -7.08 -14.33
N ASP A 367 28.20 -8.36 -14.52
CA ASP A 367 27.59 -9.17 -15.58
C ASP A 367 26.08 -9.34 -15.32
N PRO A 368 25.18 -8.87 -16.23
CA PRO A 368 23.74 -8.98 -16.08
C PRO A 368 23.25 -10.42 -15.93
N CYS A 369 24.03 -11.41 -16.37
CA CYS A 369 23.71 -12.83 -16.28
C CYS A 369 24.17 -13.50 -14.96
N GLN A 370 24.88 -12.77 -14.07
CA GLN A 370 25.20 -13.22 -12.70
C GLN A 370 24.27 -12.61 -11.65
N ASP A 371 24.00 -11.31 -11.73
CA ASP A 371 23.14 -10.60 -10.78
C ASP A 371 22.48 -9.40 -11.46
N PHE A 372 21.35 -9.63 -12.11
CA PHE A 372 20.66 -8.57 -12.85
C PHE A 372 20.14 -7.43 -11.97
N TYR A 373 19.88 -7.71 -10.68
CA TYR A 373 19.51 -6.68 -9.72
C TYR A 373 20.70 -5.77 -9.41
N GLN A 374 21.89 -6.34 -9.16
CA GLN A 374 23.10 -5.53 -8.97
C GLN A 374 23.48 -4.77 -10.25
N TYR A 375 23.39 -5.39 -11.44
CA TYR A 375 23.58 -4.69 -12.71
C TYR A 375 22.61 -3.52 -12.89
N SER A 376 21.32 -3.70 -12.57
CA SER A 376 20.29 -2.69 -12.82
C SER A 376 20.21 -1.59 -11.77
N CYS A 377 20.53 -1.91 -10.51
CA CYS A 377 20.33 -1.04 -9.34
C CYS A 377 21.60 -0.72 -8.56
N GLY A 378 22.75 -1.32 -8.86
CA GLY A 378 23.97 -1.17 -8.06
C GLY A 378 24.47 0.28 -8.00
N GLY A 379 24.33 1.04 -9.08
CA GLY A 379 24.58 2.48 -9.09
C GLY A 379 23.56 3.28 -8.28
N TRP A 380 22.28 2.90 -8.35
CA TRP A 380 21.22 3.50 -7.53
C TRP A 380 21.50 3.30 -6.04
N ILE A 381 21.83 2.06 -5.62
CA ILE A 381 22.14 1.67 -4.24
C ILE A 381 23.35 2.45 -3.72
N LYS A 382 24.41 2.61 -4.53
CA LYS A 382 25.61 3.39 -4.17
C LYS A 382 25.33 4.88 -3.94
N ARG A 383 24.29 5.47 -4.55
CA ARG A 383 23.94 6.90 -4.44
C ARG A 383 22.71 7.21 -3.59
N ASN A 384 21.90 6.21 -3.23
CA ASN A 384 20.73 6.35 -2.37
C ASN A 384 20.98 5.61 -1.04
N PRO A 385 21.87 6.13 -0.16
CA PRO A 385 21.97 5.61 1.19
C PRO A 385 20.64 5.78 1.92
N LEU A 386 20.35 4.88 2.86
CA LEU A 386 19.12 4.86 3.62
C LEU A 386 18.93 6.20 4.38
N PRO A 387 17.86 6.98 4.12
CA PRO A 387 17.66 8.27 4.77
C PRO A 387 17.38 8.14 6.27
N ASN A 388 17.76 9.15 7.05
CA ASN A 388 17.48 9.21 8.48
C ASN A 388 15.97 9.00 8.75
N GLY A 389 15.63 8.05 9.62
CA GLY A 389 14.25 7.73 9.97
C GLY A 389 13.49 6.82 9.00
N ARG A 390 14.14 6.29 7.95
CA ARG A 390 13.56 5.32 7.01
C ARG A 390 14.22 3.95 7.18
N SER A 391 13.45 2.91 7.49
CA SER A 391 13.98 1.54 7.61
C SER A 391 14.16 0.83 6.26
N LYS A 392 13.30 1.15 5.29
CA LYS A 392 13.41 0.82 3.86
C LYS A 392 13.40 2.12 3.05
N TRP A 393 14.21 2.17 2.00
CA TRP A 393 14.16 3.22 0.98
C TRP A 393 14.22 2.59 -0.40
N SER A 394 13.36 3.03 -1.31
CA SER A 394 13.17 2.45 -2.63
C SER A 394 12.60 3.47 -3.60
N THR A 395 12.49 3.10 -4.88
CA THR A 395 11.72 3.85 -5.88
C THR A 395 10.30 4.21 -5.39
N PHE A 396 9.58 3.26 -4.77
CA PHE A 396 8.25 3.50 -4.19
C PHE A 396 8.30 4.57 -3.08
N ASN A 397 9.24 4.46 -2.13
CA ASN A 397 9.36 5.42 -1.03
C ASN A 397 9.75 6.83 -1.51
N SER A 398 10.60 6.91 -2.54
CA SER A 398 11.01 8.18 -3.15
C SER A 398 9.83 8.92 -3.79
N ILE A 399 8.89 8.19 -4.39
CA ILE A 399 7.68 8.76 -5.01
C ILE A 399 6.64 9.10 -3.93
N TRP A 400 6.48 8.27 -2.90
CA TRP A 400 5.63 8.56 -1.76
C TRP A 400 6.01 9.89 -1.08
N ASP A 401 7.31 10.14 -0.86
CA ASP A 401 7.79 11.39 -0.27
C ASP A 401 7.57 12.61 -1.19
N GLN A 402 7.60 12.43 -2.51
CA GLN A 402 7.20 13.46 -3.47
C GLN A 402 5.69 13.76 -3.40
N ASN A 403 4.84 12.72 -3.31
CA ASN A 403 3.40 12.89 -3.10
C ASN A 403 3.11 13.59 -1.77
N GLN A 404 3.81 13.23 -0.69
CA GLN A 404 3.68 13.93 0.60
C GLN A 404 4.11 15.41 0.51
N ALA A 405 5.18 15.75 -0.21
CA ALA A 405 5.58 17.14 -0.41
C ALA A 405 4.52 17.95 -1.18
N ILE A 406 3.84 17.35 -2.16
CA ILE A 406 2.70 17.96 -2.87
C ILE A 406 1.51 18.14 -1.91
N MET A 407 1.13 17.11 -1.16
CA MET A 407 0.03 17.15 -0.19
C MET A 407 0.26 18.19 0.91
N LYS A 408 1.50 18.37 1.38
CA LYS A 408 1.90 19.45 2.30
C LYS A 408 1.54 20.82 1.75
N HIS A 409 1.87 21.08 0.48
CA HIS A 409 1.54 22.34 -0.17
C HIS A 409 0.03 22.55 -0.29
N LEU A 410 -0.73 21.51 -0.66
CA LEU A 410 -2.20 21.60 -0.80
C LEU A 410 -2.93 21.82 0.53
N LEU A 411 -2.38 21.30 1.63
CA LEU A 411 -2.97 21.44 2.97
C LEU A 411 -2.59 22.78 3.65
N GLU A 412 -1.42 23.33 3.38
CA GLU A 412 -0.94 24.59 3.98
C GLU A 412 -1.25 25.85 3.17
N ASN A 413 -1.47 25.71 1.86
CA ASN A 413 -1.69 26.86 0.98
C ASN A 413 -3.11 27.41 1.13
N THR A 414 -3.25 28.48 1.92
CA THR A 414 -4.52 29.22 2.14
C THR A 414 -5.11 29.88 0.89
N THR A 415 -4.40 29.88 -0.26
CA THR A 415 -4.96 30.31 -1.55
C THR A 415 -5.58 29.17 -2.37
N PHE A 416 -5.35 27.91 -1.98
CA PHE A 416 -6.05 26.77 -2.55
C PHE A 416 -7.48 26.75 -2.02
N ASN A 417 -8.44 27.15 -2.84
CA ASN A 417 -9.84 27.33 -2.44
C ASN A 417 -10.54 25.98 -2.21
N SER A 418 -10.45 25.46 -0.98
CA SER A 418 -11.16 24.27 -0.52
C SER A 418 -12.67 24.42 -0.75
N SER A 419 -13.14 23.63 -1.70
CA SER A 419 -14.35 23.80 -2.48
C SER A 419 -15.52 22.99 -1.93
N SER A 420 -15.21 21.93 -1.18
CA SER A 420 -16.15 21.14 -0.36
C SER A 420 -15.87 21.35 1.14
N GLU A 421 -16.76 20.91 2.03
CA GLU A 421 -16.51 20.93 3.47
C GLU A 421 -15.59 19.78 3.91
N ALA A 422 -15.62 18.61 3.27
CA ALA A 422 -14.67 17.53 3.48
C ALA A 422 -13.21 17.94 3.19
N GLU A 423 -12.96 18.71 2.12
CA GLU A 423 -11.64 19.30 1.84
C GLU A 423 -11.18 20.22 2.99
N ARG A 424 -12.11 20.91 3.66
CA ARG A 424 -11.81 21.77 4.83
C ARG A 424 -11.65 20.99 6.12
N LYS A 425 -12.42 19.91 6.32
CA LYS A 425 -12.18 18.95 7.42
C LYS A 425 -10.77 18.38 7.32
N THR A 426 -10.32 18.06 6.11
CA THR A 426 -8.95 17.57 5.80
C THR A 426 -7.89 18.57 6.23
N GLN A 427 -8.04 19.84 5.86
CA GLN A 427 -7.12 20.91 6.31
C GLN A 427 -7.16 21.12 7.83
N ARG A 428 -8.34 21.19 8.47
CA ARG A 428 -8.46 21.36 9.94
C ARG A 428 -7.82 20.19 10.69
N TYR A 429 -7.99 18.97 10.19
CA TYR A 429 -7.42 17.77 10.79
C TYR A 429 -5.89 17.83 10.76
N TYR A 430 -5.30 18.07 9.58
CA TYR A 430 -3.86 18.26 9.41
C TYR A 430 -3.29 19.36 10.32
N LEU A 431 -3.94 20.53 10.35
CA LEU A 431 -3.54 21.65 11.21
C LEU A 431 -3.64 21.30 12.70
N SER A 432 -4.60 20.49 13.12
CA SER A 432 -4.69 20.03 14.53
C SER A 432 -3.51 19.16 14.95
N CYS A 433 -2.98 18.34 14.04
CA CYS A 433 -1.81 17.48 14.28
C CYS A 433 -0.49 18.27 14.35
N LEU A 434 -0.40 19.39 13.62
CA LEU A 434 0.75 20.31 13.63
C LEU A 434 0.83 21.19 14.89
N LYS A 435 -0.23 21.31 15.69
CA LYS A 435 -0.24 22.12 16.93
C LYS A 435 0.46 21.39 18.08
N GLU A 436 1.74 21.07 17.91
CA GLU A 436 2.57 20.36 18.88
C GLU A 436 2.48 20.96 20.29
N GLN A 437 2.59 22.29 20.43
CA GLN A 437 2.41 22.97 21.73
C GLN A 437 1.08 22.60 22.42
N ARG A 438 -0.02 22.47 21.67
CA ARG A 438 -1.34 22.14 22.25
C ARG A 438 -1.44 20.68 22.67
N ILE A 439 -0.65 19.80 22.04
CA ILE A 439 -0.54 18.39 22.40
C ILE A 439 0.32 18.25 23.67
N GLU A 440 1.46 18.96 23.74
CA GLU A 440 2.31 19.04 24.95
C GLU A 440 1.56 19.64 26.15
N GLU A 441 0.74 20.68 25.94
CA GLU A 441 -0.13 21.28 26.97
C GLU A 441 -1.18 20.32 27.54
N LEU A 442 -1.59 19.30 26.78
CA LEU A 442 -2.55 18.27 27.20
C LEU A 442 -1.85 17.06 27.81
N GLY A 443 -0.63 16.76 27.38
CA GLY A 443 0.17 15.64 27.88
C GLY A 443 -0.56 14.31 27.74
N SER A 444 -0.56 13.53 28.83
CA SER A 444 -1.32 12.28 28.95
C SER A 444 -2.81 12.44 29.33
N GLN A 445 -3.28 13.65 29.67
CA GLN A 445 -4.62 13.87 30.21
C GLN A 445 -5.76 13.30 29.33
N PRO A 446 -5.77 13.46 28.00
CA PRO A 446 -6.87 12.96 27.16
C PRO A 446 -7.05 11.43 27.19
N LEU A 447 -5.95 10.68 27.37
CA LEU A 447 -6.00 9.22 27.49
C LEU A 447 -6.34 8.77 28.91
N VAL A 448 -5.89 9.48 29.95
CA VAL A 448 -6.30 9.19 31.34
C VAL A 448 -7.82 9.40 31.51
N GLU A 449 -8.37 10.53 31.04
CA GLU A 449 -9.81 10.80 31.07
C GLU A 449 -10.62 9.74 30.28
N LEU A 450 -10.07 9.23 29.18
CA LEU A 450 -10.67 8.16 28.39
C LEU A 450 -10.66 6.81 29.15
N ILE A 451 -9.54 6.45 29.78
CA ILE A 451 -9.39 5.22 30.56
C ILE A 451 -10.34 5.21 31.77
N ASP A 452 -10.42 6.31 32.51
CA ASP A 452 -11.35 6.45 33.64
C ASP A 452 -12.82 6.31 33.17
N LYS A 453 -13.17 6.95 32.05
CA LYS A 453 -14.52 6.90 31.47
C LYS A 453 -14.98 5.49 31.09
N ILE A 454 -14.09 4.62 30.62
CA ILE A 454 -14.46 3.26 30.18
C ILE A 454 -14.46 2.21 31.31
N GLY A 455 -13.99 2.55 32.52
CA GLY A 455 -14.00 1.67 33.68
C GLY A 455 -12.67 1.51 34.42
N GLY A 456 -11.63 2.26 34.03
CA GLY A 456 -10.34 2.32 34.71
C GLY A 456 -9.37 1.17 34.41
N TRP A 457 -8.18 1.24 35.01
CA TRP A 457 -7.04 0.36 34.73
C TRP A 457 -6.37 -0.11 36.03
N ASN A 458 -6.08 -1.40 36.14
CA ASN A 458 -5.39 -1.97 37.32
C ASN A 458 -4.02 -1.32 37.58
N ILE A 459 -3.29 -0.90 36.54
CA ILE A 459 -2.02 -0.17 36.66
C ILE A 459 -2.16 1.18 37.40
N THR A 460 -3.30 1.87 37.28
CA THR A 460 -3.59 3.12 38.03
C THR A 460 -4.40 2.87 39.31
N GLY A 461 -4.71 1.61 39.63
CA GLY A 461 -5.26 1.16 40.91
C GLY A 461 -6.79 1.16 41.01
N SER A 462 -7.50 2.02 40.27
CA SER A 462 -8.97 2.00 40.21
C SER A 462 -9.47 1.38 38.91
N TRP A 463 -10.02 0.17 38.99
CA TRP A 463 -10.74 -0.48 37.88
C TRP A 463 -11.97 -1.25 38.37
N ASN A 464 -13.00 -1.34 37.53
CA ASN A 464 -14.17 -2.17 37.82
C ASN A 464 -13.94 -3.62 37.35
N GLN A 465 -13.82 -4.55 38.29
CA GLN A 465 -13.62 -5.98 38.02
C GLN A 465 -14.82 -6.65 37.32
N THR A 466 -16.03 -6.07 37.38
CA THR A 466 -17.24 -6.66 36.78
C THR A 466 -17.54 -6.19 35.36
N SER A 467 -16.86 -5.16 34.83
CA SER A 467 -17.24 -4.50 33.57
C SER A 467 -16.57 -5.06 32.30
N PHE A 468 -16.05 -6.29 32.32
CA PHE A 468 -15.29 -6.86 31.19
C PHE A 468 -15.97 -6.71 29.83
N MET A 469 -17.26 -7.08 29.70
CA MET A 469 -18.01 -6.95 28.44
C MET A 469 -18.23 -5.50 28.02
N GLU A 470 -18.44 -4.57 28.97
CA GLU A 470 -18.62 -3.15 28.66
C GLU A 470 -17.30 -2.49 28.21
N VAL A 471 -16.18 -2.85 28.85
CA VAL A 471 -14.84 -2.41 28.43
C VAL A 471 -14.55 -2.96 27.02
N LEU A 472 -14.79 -4.25 26.76
CA LEU A 472 -14.60 -4.87 25.44
C LEU A 472 -15.46 -4.19 24.37
N LYS A 473 -16.77 -3.97 24.63
CA LYS A 473 -17.68 -3.26 23.72
C LYS A 473 -17.19 -1.84 23.42
N MET A 474 -16.79 -1.06 24.42
CA MET A 474 -16.27 0.29 24.20
C MET A 474 -14.93 0.31 23.45
N VAL A 475 -13.93 -0.45 23.92
CA VAL A 475 -12.57 -0.52 23.35
C VAL A 475 -12.61 -1.00 21.89
N SER A 476 -13.41 -2.02 21.60
CA SER A 476 -13.45 -2.64 20.28
C SER A 476 -14.48 -2.00 19.34
N GLY A 477 -15.74 -1.85 19.77
CA GLY A 477 -16.81 -1.29 18.94
C GLY A 477 -16.67 0.22 18.72
N THR A 478 -16.55 1.02 19.80
CA THR A 478 -16.48 2.48 19.68
C THR A 478 -15.09 2.98 19.27
N TYR A 479 -14.02 2.39 19.83
CA TYR A 479 -12.65 2.89 19.65
C TYR A 479 -11.80 2.08 18.65
N ARG A 480 -12.36 1.01 18.06
CA ARG A 480 -11.76 0.22 16.96
C ARG A 480 -10.35 -0.30 17.25
N ALA A 481 -10.06 -0.65 18.50
CA ALA A 481 -9.01 -1.60 18.82
C ALA A 481 -9.53 -3.05 18.59
N THR A 482 -8.63 -4.02 18.44
CA THR A 482 -8.99 -5.41 18.11
C THR A 482 -8.41 -6.43 19.10
N PRO A 483 -8.70 -6.30 20.41
CA PRO A 483 -8.28 -7.28 21.41
C PRO A 483 -9.02 -8.61 21.19
N PHE A 484 -8.31 -9.73 21.34
CA PHE A 484 -8.79 -11.11 21.15
C PHE A 484 -9.25 -11.50 19.73
N PHE A 485 -9.96 -10.63 19.01
CA PHE A 485 -10.47 -10.84 17.67
C PHE A 485 -10.84 -9.51 16.99
N THR A 486 -10.91 -9.52 15.67
CA THR A 486 -11.36 -8.39 14.85
C THR A 486 -12.76 -8.69 14.29
N VAL A 487 -13.61 -7.67 14.25
CA VAL A 487 -14.93 -7.73 13.62
C VAL A 487 -15.08 -6.60 12.61
N TYR A 488 -15.54 -6.97 11.42
CA TYR A 488 -15.81 -6.02 10.34
C TYR A 488 -16.98 -6.52 9.48
N VAL A 489 -17.42 -5.66 8.56
CA VAL A 489 -18.44 -5.95 7.56
C VAL A 489 -17.81 -5.80 6.19
N GLY A 490 -18.02 -6.80 5.33
CA GLY A 490 -17.50 -6.79 3.96
C GLY A 490 -18.20 -7.83 3.08
N PRO A 491 -17.85 -7.90 1.79
CA PRO A 491 -18.49 -8.82 0.84
C PRO A 491 -18.36 -10.26 1.30
N ASP A 492 -19.45 -11.02 1.24
CA ASP A 492 -19.45 -12.45 1.49
C ASP A 492 -18.69 -13.16 0.35
N SER A 493 -17.58 -13.84 0.65
CA SER A 493 -16.80 -14.54 -0.36
C SER A 493 -17.62 -15.54 -1.19
N LYS A 494 -18.66 -16.18 -0.64
CA LYS A 494 -19.53 -17.10 -1.41
C LYS A 494 -20.81 -16.44 -1.96
N SER A 495 -20.95 -15.11 -1.84
CA SER A 495 -22.06 -14.32 -2.37
C SER A 495 -21.64 -12.84 -2.51
N SER A 496 -20.87 -12.53 -3.56
CA SER A 496 -20.23 -11.21 -3.79
C SER A 496 -21.19 -10.02 -3.87
N ASN A 497 -22.48 -10.29 -4.10
CA ASN A 497 -23.55 -9.29 -4.18
C ASN A 497 -24.13 -8.89 -2.81
N SER A 498 -23.60 -9.43 -1.71
CA SER A 498 -24.07 -9.19 -0.34
C SER A 498 -22.90 -8.96 0.63
N ASN A 499 -23.06 -8.05 1.58
CA ASN A 499 -22.17 -7.95 2.74
C ASN A 499 -22.57 -8.96 3.83
N VAL A 500 -21.62 -9.35 4.67
CA VAL A 500 -21.80 -10.23 5.84
C VAL A 500 -20.92 -9.75 7.00
N ILE A 501 -21.25 -10.12 8.24
CA ILE A 501 -20.38 -9.93 9.40
C ILE A 501 -19.21 -10.90 9.28
N GLN A 502 -17.99 -10.43 9.53
CA GLN A 502 -16.75 -11.20 9.43
C GLN A 502 -15.97 -11.11 10.75
N VAL A 503 -15.50 -12.25 11.25
CA VAL A 503 -14.74 -12.37 12.51
C VAL A 503 -13.44 -13.12 12.27
N ASP A 504 -12.31 -12.56 12.70
CA ASP A 504 -10.98 -13.15 12.49
C ASP A 504 -10.01 -12.90 13.66
N GLN A 505 -8.86 -13.59 13.63
CA GLN A 505 -7.77 -13.49 14.59
C GLN A 505 -7.09 -12.11 14.64
N SER A 506 -6.76 -11.62 15.83
CA SER A 506 -6.04 -10.36 16.04
C SER A 506 -5.44 -10.26 17.45
N GLY A 507 -5.21 -9.05 17.95
CA GLY A 507 -4.93 -8.80 19.37
C GLY A 507 -3.46 -8.97 19.78
N LEU A 508 -2.54 -9.05 18.81
CA LEU A 508 -1.10 -8.93 19.01
C LEU A 508 -0.63 -7.54 18.57
N PHE A 509 0.36 -6.97 19.25
CA PHE A 509 0.98 -5.70 18.86
C PHE A 509 2.23 -5.86 18.00
N LEU A 510 3.06 -6.88 18.25
CA LEU A 510 4.26 -7.12 17.44
C LEU A 510 3.86 -7.67 16.06
N PRO A 511 4.59 -7.34 14.99
CA PRO A 511 4.13 -7.53 13.60
C PRO A 511 3.80 -8.98 13.18
N SER A 512 4.25 -9.98 13.92
CA SER A 512 3.93 -11.39 13.72
C SER A 512 3.95 -12.16 15.04
N ARG A 513 3.13 -13.22 15.12
CA ARG A 513 3.17 -14.24 16.18
C ARG A 513 4.59 -14.76 16.48
N ASP A 514 5.45 -14.85 15.46
CA ASP A 514 6.76 -15.49 15.60
C ASP A 514 7.77 -14.63 16.38
N TYR A 515 7.50 -13.32 16.57
CA TYR A 515 8.22 -12.48 17.53
C TYR A 515 8.03 -12.95 18.98
N TYR A 516 6.83 -13.43 19.33
CA TYR A 516 6.51 -13.94 20.67
C TYR A 516 7.02 -15.37 20.90
N LEU A 517 7.10 -16.17 19.84
CA LEU A 517 7.38 -17.62 19.93
C LEU A 517 8.85 -17.97 19.74
N ASN A 518 9.56 -17.33 18.81
CA ASN A 518 11.00 -17.53 18.62
C ASN A 518 11.83 -16.71 19.63
N LYS A 519 11.58 -16.94 20.92
CA LYS A 519 12.11 -16.11 22.04
C LYS A 519 13.64 -15.99 22.03
N THR A 520 14.37 -17.00 21.57
CA THR A 520 15.85 -16.97 21.50
C THR A 520 16.41 -16.13 20.36
N ALA A 521 15.64 -15.88 19.28
CA ALA A 521 16.03 -14.91 18.26
C ALA A 521 15.54 -13.50 18.63
N ASN A 522 14.35 -13.42 19.22
CA ASN A 522 13.61 -12.18 19.42
C ASN A 522 13.68 -11.60 20.85
N GLU A 523 14.57 -12.11 21.71
CA GLU A 523 14.75 -11.67 23.11
C GLU A 523 14.88 -10.13 23.22
N ARG A 524 15.70 -9.52 22.36
CA ARG A 524 15.90 -8.06 22.32
C ARG A 524 14.60 -7.30 22.00
N VAL A 525 13.77 -7.84 21.11
CA VAL A 525 12.47 -7.23 20.72
C VAL A 525 11.46 -7.36 21.86
N LEU A 526 11.38 -8.54 22.49
CA LEU A 526 10.48 -8.79 23.62
C LEU A 526 10.85 -7.95 24.85
N ALA A 527 12.14 -7.77 25.13
CA ALA A 527 12.63 -6.88 26.17
C ALA A 527 12.28 -5.40 25.88
N ALA A 528 12.58 -4.92 24.67
CA ALA A 528 12.23 -3.55 24.27
C ALA A 528 10.72 -3.30 24.24
N TYR A 529 9.92 -4.33 23.94
CA TYR A 529 8.46 -4.25 23.97
C TYR A 529 7.94 -4.15 25.41
N LEU A 530 8.42 -4.99 26.33
CA LEU A 530 8.10 -4.88 27.75
C LEU A 530 8.50 -3.51 28.33
N ASP A 531 9.68 -3.01 27.96
CA ASP A 531 10.14 -1.70 28.42
C ASP A 531 9.24 -0.56 27.89
N TYR A 532 8.76 -0.64 26.64
CA TYR A 532 7.76 0.27 26.07
C TYR A 532 6.41 0.20 26.82
N MET A 533 5.91 -1.01 27.12
CA MET A 533 4.71 -1.21 27.94
C MET A 533 4.83 -0.54 29.31
N VAL A 534 5.98 -0.70 29.97
CA VAL A 534 6.25 -0.14 31.30
C VAL A 534 6.42 1.38 31.26
N GLU A 535 7.08 1.93 30.24
CA GLU A 535 7.21 3.37 30.06
C GLU A 535 5.84 4.02 29.85
N LEU A 536 4.99 3.49 28.96
CA LEU A 536 3.65 4.02 28.75
C LEU A 536 2.73 3.88 29.98
N GLY A 537 2.76 2.72 30.66
CA GLY A 537 2.02 2.54 31.92
C GLY A 537 2.45 3.53 33.01
N THR A 538 3.73 3.89 33.07
CA THR A 538 4.26 4.89 34.01
C THR A 538 3.88 6.32 33.60
N LEU A 539 3.93 6.67 32.31
CA LEU A 539 3.49 7.97 31.77
C LEU A 539 1.98 8.26 31.99
N LEU A 540 1.19 7.20 32.18
CA LEU A 540 -0.24 7.21 32.49
C LEU A 540 -0.56 7.09 33.99
N GLY A 541 0.45 7.10 34.87
CA GLY A 541 0.28 7.18 36.33
C GLY A 541 0.59 5.91 37.12
N GLY A 542 1.00 4.82 36.47
CA GLY A 542 1.42 3.58 37.13
C GLY A 542 2.74 3.70 37.90
N VAL A 543 2.90 2.89 38.96
CA VAL A 543 4.15 2.82 39.75
C VAL A 543 5.12 1.81 39.09
N PRO A 544 6.38 2.17 38.76
CA PRO A 544 7.23 1.38 37.85
C PRO A 544 7.35 -0.13 38.12
N GLU A 545 7.64 -0.54 39.36
CA GLU A 545 7.81 -1.96 39.71
C GLU A 545 6.48 -2.77 39.59
N PRO A 546 5.36 -2.34 40.22
CA PRO A 546 4.04 -2.90 39.94
C PRO A 546 3.65 -2.90 38.44
N THR A 547 3.96 -1.83 37.70
CA THR A 547 3.71 -1.74 36.26
C THR A 547 4.49 -2.81 35.49
N ARG A 548 5.77 -3.04 35.80
CA ARG A 548 6.57 -4.09 35.15
C ARG A 548 6.00 -5.48 35.39
N LEU A 549 5.57 -5.79 36.62
CA LEU A 549 4.93 -7.08 36.90
C LEU A 549 3.62 -7.26 36.12
N GLN A 550 2.78 -6.24 36.07
CA GLN A 550 1.50 -6.28 35.35
C GLN A 550 1.66 -6.33 33.83
N MET A 551 2.65 -5.64 33.26
CA MET A 551 2.92 -5.66 31.83
C MET A 551 3.63 -6.94 31.39
N GLN A 552 4.43 -7.57 32.25
CA GLN A 552 4.92 -8.94 32.02
C GLN A 552 3.75 -9.93 31.89
N GLN A 553 2.74 -9.84 32.78
CA GLN A 553 1.54 -10.69 32.68
C GLN A 553 0.76 -10.48 31.37
N VAL A 554 0.69 -9.26 30.84
CA VAL A 554 0.07 -8.98 29.53
C VAL A 554 0.93 -9.50 28.39
N LEU A 555 2.26 -9.42 28.47
CA LEU A 555 3.17 -10.00 27.47
C LEU A 555 3.10 -11.53 27.44
N ASP A 556 2.96 -12.17 28.62
CA ASP A 556 2.75 -13.61 28.72
C ASP A 556 1.34 -14.03 28.24
N PHE A 557 0.34 -13.15 28.37
CA PHE A 557 -0.99 -13.34 27.75
C PHE A 557 -0.93 -13.21 26.22
N GLU A 558 -0.29 -12.17 25.68
CA GLU A 558 -0.08 -12.03 24.23
C GLU A 558 0.77 -13.16 23.66
N THR A 559 1.74 -13.71 24.42
CA THR A 559 2.49 -14.91 24.01
C THR A 559 1.58 -16.14 23.88
N GLN A 560 0.63 -16.33 24.80
CA GLN A 560 -0.35 -17.42 24.71
C GLN A 560 -1.30 -17.21 23.52
N LEU A 561 -1.78 -15.99 23.31
CA LEU A 561 -2.58 -15.63 22.15
C LEU A 561 -1.83 -15.88 20.83
N ALA A 562 -0.55 -15.51 20.74
CA ALA A 562 0.30 -15.74 19.58
C ALA A 562 0.53 -17.23 19.28
N ASN A 563 0.55 -18.08 20.31
CA ASN A 563 0.61 -19.53 20.14
C ASN A 563 -0.67 -20.08 19.48
N ILE A 564 -1.84 -19.50 19.83
CA ILE A 564 -3.16 -19.86 19.28
C ILE A 564 -3.35 -19.30 17.85
N THR A 565 -2.83 -18.10 17.57
CA THR A 565 -2.87 -17.46 16.24
C THR A 565 -2.34 -18.40 15.14
N VAL A 566 -3.11 -18.58 14.07
CA VAL A 566 -2.76 -19.44 12.92
C VAL A 566 -1.70 -18.74 12.03
N PRO A 567 -0.62 -19.43 11.59
CA PRO A 567 0.40 -18.85 10.72
C PRO A 567 -0.14 -18.38 9.36
N GLN A 568 0.38 -17.27 8.83
CA GLN A 568 -0.10 -16.67 7.58
C GLN A 568 0.00 -17.62 6.37
N ALA A 569 1.05 -18.44 6.29
CA ALA A 569 1.23 -19.44 5.22
C ALA A 569 0.27 -20.64 5.27
N GLU A 570 -0.57 -20.73 6.31
CA GLU A 570 -1.65 -21.72 6.46
C GLU A 570 -3.04 -21.09 6.22
N ARG A 571 -3.10 -19.77 6.04
CA ARG A 571 -4.33 -18.97 5.80
C ARG A 571 -4.51 -18.55 4.33
N ARG A 572 -3.78 -19.16 3.39
CA ARG A 572 -3.81 -18.89 1.93
C ARG A 572 -4.78 -19.81 1.16
N ASP A 573 -5.79 -20.36 1.82
CA ASP A 573 -6.73 -21.32 1.26
C ASP A 573 -8.13 -20.91 1.68
N ASP A 574 -8.70 -19.97 0.92
CA ASP A 574 -9.94 -19.26 1.24
C ASP A 574 -11.12 -20.25 1.36
N GLU A 575 -11.15 -21.30 0.54
CA GLU A 575 -12.17 -22.35 0.66
C GLU A 575 -12.09 -23.10 2.00
N LYS A 576 -10.89 -23.36 2.56
CA LYS A 576 -10.73 -24.01 3.87
C LYS A 576 -11.08 -23.12 5.05
N ILE A 577 -10.67 -21.84 5.04
CA ILE A 577 -10.87 -20.94 6.19
C ILE A 577 -12.25 -20.28 6.23
N TYR A 578 -13.05 -20.38 5.17
CA TYR A 578 -14.41 -19.83 5.16
C TYR A 578 -15.38 -20.72 5.98
N HIS A 579 -15.73 -20.28 7.19
CA HIS A 579 -16.74 -20.95 8.03
C HIS A 579 -17.95 -20.02 8.26
N LYS A 580 -19.01 -20.18 7.47
CA LYS A 580 -20.26 -19.43 7.65
C LYS A 580 -21.20 -20.15 8.63
N MET A 581 -21.66 -19.42 9.64
CA MET A 581 -22.54 -19.90 10.70
C MET A 581 -23.48 -18.77 11.16
N SER A 582 -24.42 -19.05 12.07
CA SER A 582 -25.24 -18.05 12.76
C SER A 582 -24.57 -17.50 14.03
N ILE A 583 -25.03 -16.35 14.55
CA ILE A 583 -24.62 -15.86 15.89
C ILE A 583 -24.92 -16.92 16.97
N ALA A 584 -26.03 -17.66 16.87
CA ALA A 584 -26.36 -18.75 17.79
C ALA A 584 -25.31 -19.88 17.78
N GLU A 585 -24.80 -20.27 16.62
CA GLU A 585 -23.75 -21.28 16.48
C GLU A 585 -22.39 -20.75 16.95
N LEU A 586 -22.06 -19.48 16.66
CA LEU A 586 -20.88 -18.79 17.19
C LEU A 586 -20.91 -18.71 18.74
N GLN A 587 -22.09 -18.51 19.33
CA GLN A 587 -22.29 -18.51 20.77
C GLN A 587 -22.05 -19.88 21.43
N VAL A 588 -22.24 -20.98 20.68
CA VAL A 588 -21.87 -22.34 21.11
C VAL A 588 -20.38 -22.62 20.87
N LEU A 589 -19.80 -22.06 19.80
CA LEU A 589 -18.39 -22.21 19.43
C LEU A 589 -17.43 -21.52 20.43
N ALA A 590 -17.77 -20.29 20.84
CA ALA A 590 -16.91 -19.42 21.66
C ALA A 590 -17.70 -18.77 22.81
N PRO A 591 -18.18 -19.56 23.81
CA PRO A 591 -19.21 -19.14 24.76
C PRO A 591 -18.82 -18.06 25.79
N THR A 592 -17.54 -17.67 25.87
CA THR A 592 -17.06 -16.71 26.89
C THR A 592 -17.45 -15.26 26.59
N ILE A 593 -17.83 -14.96 25.35
CA ILE A 593 -18.35 -13.66 24.90
C ILE A 593 -19.85 -13.81 24.67
N ASP A 594 -20.66 -12.83 25.08
CA ASP A 594 -22.04 -12.69 24.57
C ASP A 594 -21.96 -12.03 23.19
N TRP A 595 -22.03 -12.86 22.15
CA TRP A 595 -21.83 -12.43 20.77
C TRP A 595 -23.00 -11.60 20.25
N LEU A 596 -24.23 -11.84 20.73
CA LEU A 596 -25.39 -11.08 20.29
C LEU A 596 -25.37 -9.67 20.89
N ASP A 597 -25.06 -9.52 22.18
CA ASP A 597 -24.85 -8.22 22.84
C ASP A 597 -23.65 -7.46 22.23
N TYR A 598 -22.50 -8.13 22.07
CA TYR A 598 -21.31 -7.50 21.49
C TYR A 598 -21.53 -7.05 20.04
N LEU A 599 -22.09 -7.90 19.16
CA LEU A 599 -22.31 -7.54 17.75
C LEU A 599 -23.41 -6.49 17.59
N SER A 600 -24.48 -6.55 18.41
CA SER A 600 -25.54 -5.53 18.39
C SER A 600 -25.03 -4.16 18.85
N TYR A 601 -24.08 -4.12 19.78
CA TYR A 601 -23.38 -2.89 20.16
C TYR A 601 -22.45 -2.40 19.03
N ALA A 602 -21.59 -3.28 18.51
CA ALA A 602 -20.56 -2.93 17.53
C ALA A 602 -21.14 -2.47 16.18
N LEU A 603 -22.34 -2.96 15.82
CA LEU A 603 -23.02 -2.67 14.57
C LEU A 603 -24.29 -1.80 14.77
N ALA A 604 -24.44 -1.17 15.94
CA ALA A 604 -25.54 -0.25 16.23
C ALA A 604 -25.61 0.90 15.20
N PRO A 605 -26.81 1.29 14.71
CA PRO A 605 -28.14 0.95 15.23
C PRO A 605 -28.83 -0.21 14.47
N LEU A 606 -28.10 -1.16 13.89
CA LEU A 606 -28.74 -2.31 13.24
C LEU A 606 -29.34 -3.27 14.27
N GLU A 607 -30.58 -3.70 14.00
CA GLU A 607 -31.19 -4.83 14.71
C GLU A 607 -30.60 -6.14 14.15
N LEU A 608 -30.02 -6.95 15.04
CA LEU A 608 -29.49 -8.28 14.76
C LEU A 608 -30.34 -9.33 15.50
N ALA A 609 -30.32 -10.56 14.98
CA ALA A 609 -30.93 -11.72 15.62
C ALA A 609 -29.87 -12.81 15.86
N ASP A 610 -30.16 -13.78 16.70
CA ASP A 610 -29.35 -14.98 16.90
C ASP A 610 -29.17 -15.79 15.59
N THR A 611 -30.13 -15.70 14.66
CA THR A 611 -30.05 -16.28 13.31
C THR A 611 -29.20 -15.48 12.30
N GLU A 612 -28.59 -14.36 12.69
CA GLU A 612 -27.79 -13.52 11.77
C GLU A 612 -26.54 -14.28 11.26
N PRO A 613 -26.25 -14.27 9.95
CA PRO A 613 -25.07 -14.92 9.39
C PRO A 613 -23.76 -14.18 9.69
N VAL A 614 -22.78 -14.95 10.14
CA VAL A 614 -21.39 -14.54 10.40
C VAL A 614 -20.45 -15.47 9.64
N VAL A 615 -19.38 -14.93 9.05
CA VAL A 615 -18.24 -15.71 8.54
C VAL A 615 -17.10 -15.63 9.55
N VAL A 616 -16.61 -16.79 9.97
CA VAL A 616 -15.48 -16.96 10.89
C VAL A 616 -14.29 -17.50 10.10
N TYR A 617 -13.13 -16.85 10.19
CA TYR A 617 -11.89 -17.27 9.51
C TYR A 617 -10.88 -18.02 10.41
N GLY A 618 -11.31 -18.40 11.62
CA GLY A 618 -10.51 -19.14 12.58
C GLY A 618 -11.38 -19.74 13.67
N ASP A 619 -12.11 -20.81 13.35
CA ASP A 619 -13.08 -21.42 14.27
C ASP A 619 -12.41 -21.97 15.54
N THR A 620 -11.31 -22.69 15.34
CA THR A 620 -10.44 -23.31 16.35
C THR A 620 -9.67 -22.26 17.13
N TYR A 621 -9.35 -21.12 16.49
CA TYR A 621 -8.77 -19.94 17.17
C TYR A 621 -9.78 -19.34 18.14
N LEU A 622 -11.04 -19.09 17.72
CA LEU A 622 -12.07 -18.52 18.60
C LEU A 622 -12.44 -19.46 19.75
N GLN A 623 -12.45 -20.79 19.55
CA GLN A 623 -12.59 -21.76 20.64
C GLN A 623 -11.47 -21.58 21.69
N GLN A 624 -10.20 -21.63 21.27
CA GLN A 624 -9.06 -21.56 22.18
C GLN A 624 -8.92 -20.17 22.83
N VAL A 625 -9.31 -19.09 22.14
CA VAL A 625 -9.41 -17.74 22.70
C VAL A 625 -10.54 -17.65 23.74
N SER A 626 -11.69 -18.29 23.49
CA SER A 626 -12.78 -18.38 24.46
C SER A 626 -12.33 -19.06 25.76
N ASP A 627 -11.58 -20.17 25.66
CA ASP A 627 -11.00 -20.87 26.82
C ASP A 627 -9.89 -20.05 27.52
N LEU A 628 -9.02 -19.38 26.75
CA LEU A 628 -7.98 -18.50 27.30
C LEU A 628 -8.59 -17.32 28.08
N ILE A 629 -9.64 -16.68 27.57
CA ILE A 629 -10.36 -15.60 28.28
C ILE A 629 -11.07 -16.16 29.53
N ASN A 630 -11.64 -17.36 29.49
CA ASN A 630 -12.34 -17.95 30.64
C ASN A 630 -11.39 -18.35 31.77
N SER A 631 -10.18 -18.80 31.41
CA SER A 631 -9.14 -19.27 32.34
C SER A 631 -8.24 -18.16 32.90
N THR A 632 -8.24 -16.97 32.29
CA THR A 632 -7.38 -15.84 32.68
C THR A 632 -8.03 -14.93 33.74
N ASP A 633 -7.23 -14.46 34.70
CA ASP A 633 -7.69 -13.52 35.72
C ASP A 633 -8.23 -12.19 35.13
N ARG A 634 -9.33 -11.70 35.70
CA ARG A 634 -10.04 -10.50 35.20
C ARG A 634 -9.19 -9.22 35.26
N SER A 635 -8.17 -9.16 36.12
CA SER A 635 -7.24 -8.02 36.18
C SER A 635 -6.22 -8.03 35.03
N ILE A 636 -5.76 -9.22 34.60
CA ILE A 636 -4.90 -9.38 33.41
C ILE A 636 -5.72 -9.04 32.15
N LEU A 637 -6.97 -9.49 32.08
CA LEU A 637 -7.87 -9.17 30.97
C LEU A 637 -8.20 -7.66 30.88
N ASN A 638 -8.42 -6.98 32.02
CA ASN A 638 -8.52 -5.51 32.05
C ASN A 638 -7.22 -4.87 31.54
N ASN A 639 -6.06 -5.30 32.06
CA ASN A 639 -4.78 -4.75 31.63
C ASN A 639 -4.53 -4.93 30.13
N TYR A 640 -4.85 -6.08 29.54
CA TYR A 640 -4.73 -6.33 28.11
C TYR A 640 -5.73 -5.50 27.26
N LEU A 641 -6.99 -5.36 27.71
CA LEU A 641 -8.00 -4.54 27.05
C LEU A 641 -7.62 -3.05 27.03
N ILE A 642 -7.18 -2.50 28.17
CA ILE A 642 -6.72 -1.12 28.24
C ILE A 642 -5.41 -0.94 27.47
N TRP A 643 -4.49 -1.91 27.52
CA TRP A 643 -3.25 -1.87 26.74
C TRP A 643 -3.51 -1.78 25.23
N ASN A 644 -4.46 -2.55 24.69
CA ASN A 644 -4.90 -2.42 23.30
C ASN A 644 -5.41 -1.01 22.95
N LEU A 645 -6.12 -0.33 23.87
CA LEU A 645 -6.54 1.05 23.67
C LEU A 645 -5.37 2.05 23.76
N VAL A 646 -4.42 1.84 24.67
CA VAL A 646 -3.19 2.65 24.79
C VAL A 646 -2.39 2.56 23.49
N GLN A 647 -2.12 1.35 22.98
CA GLN A 647 -1.49 1.13 21.67
C GLN A 647 -2.20 1.92 20.55
N LYS A 648 -3.54 1.86 20.51
CA LYS A 648 -4.40 2.47 19.49
C LYS A 648 -4.43 4.02 19.52
N THR A 649 -3.95 4.65 20.59
CA THR A 649 -4.10 6.10 20.82
C THR A 649 -2.79 6.83 21.15
N ALA A 650 -1.74 6.13 21.60
CA ALA A 650 -0.47 6.73 22.03
C ALA A 650 0.21 7.63 20.98
N SER A 651 0.02 7.37 19.69
CA SER A 651 0.56 8.19 18.58
C SER A 651 -0.14 9.55 18.39
N SER A 652 -1.06 9.91 19.27
CA SER A 652 -1.77 11.21 19.27
C SER A 652 -1.62 11.99 20.60
N LEU A 653 -0.65 11.59 21.42
CA LEU A 653 -0.26 12.22 22.68
C LEU A 653 1.10 12.96 22.54
N ASP A 654 1.62 13.45 23.67
CA ASP A 654 2.87 14.23 23.76
C ASP A 654 4.14 13.46 23.37
N GLN A 655 5.22 14.22 23.18
CA GLN A 655 6.54 13.76 22.75
C GLN A 655 7.11 12.61 23.59
N ARG A 656 6.72 12.44 24.86
CA ARG A 656 7.18 11.30 25.70
C ARG A 656 6.65 9.97 25.16
N PHE A 657 5.39 9.93 24.70
CA PHE A 657 4.78 8.75 24.10
C PHE A 657 5.43 8.42 22.75
N GLU A 658 5.74 9.43 21.94
CA GLU A 658 6.45 9.24 20.68
C GLU A 658 7.90 8.76 20.92
N THR A 659 8.63 9.33 21.89
CA THR A 659 9.99 8.88 22.27
C THR A 659 10.01 7.45 22.82
N ALA A 660 8.98 7.03 23.55
CA ALA A 660 8.84 5.64 23.99
C ALA A 660 8.62 4.69 22.79
N GLN A 661 7.72 5.06 21.88
CA GLN A 661 7.46 4.30 20.64
C GLN A 661 8.75 4.17 19.80
N GLU A 662 9.55 5.23 19.72
CA GLU A 662 10.80 5.27 18.95
C GLU A 662 11.83 4.21 19.34
N ARG A 663 11.99 3.91 20.63
CA ARG A 663 12.99 2.94 21.10
C ARG A 663 12.64 1.52 20.67
N LEU A 664 11.34 1.23 20.60
CA LEU A 664 10.82 -0.03 20.08
C LEU A 664 10.90 -0.10 18.56
N LEU A 665 10.56 0.98 17.84
CA LEU A 665 10.73 1.06 16.38
C LEU A 665 12.21 0.96 15.95
N GLU A 666 13.14 1.54 16.72
CA GLU A 666 14.58 1.37 16.52
C GLU A 666 15.03 -0.08 16.71
N THR A 667 14.37 -0.84 17.60
CA THR A 667 14.68 -2.25 17.86
C THR A 667 14.04 -3.20 16.84
N LEU A 668 12.85 -2.87 16.34
CA LEU A 668 12.14 -3.65 15.30
C LEU A 668 12.66 -3.40 13.88
N TYR A 669 13.00 -2.16 13.56
CA TYR A 669 13.26 -1.70 12.19
C TYR A 669 14.62 -1.02 12.00
N GLY A 670 15.42 -0.85 13.05
CA GLY A 670 16.76 -0.25 12.99
C GLY A 670 16.79 1.29 12.91
N THR A 671 15.65 1.97 13.04
CA THR A 671 15.54 3.44 12.82
C THR A 671 14.61 4.18 13.78
N ARG A 672 14.96 5.44 14.11
CA ARG A 672 14.17 6.33 14.99
C ARG A 672 13.18 7.21 14.22
N LYS A 673 11.95 7.32 14.72
CA LYS A 673 10.86 8.15 14.19
C LYS A 673 11.17 9.66 14.23
N SER A 674 11.92 10.15 15.22
CA SER A 674 12.27 11.58 15.39
C SER A 674 13.07 12.20 14.24
N CYS A 675 13.60 11.37 13.33
CA CYS A 675 14.19 11.85 12.08
C CYS A 675 13.14 12.17 10.98
N THR A 676 11.87 11.81 11.18
CA THR A 676 10.74 12.13 10.29
C THR A 676 10.07 13.43 10.75
N PRO A 677 10.06 14.51 9.93
CA PRO A 677 9.38 15.75 10.27
C PRO A 677 7.90 15.59 10.62
N ARG A 678 7.41 16.32 11.63
CA ARG A 678 6.01 16.30 12.11
C ARG A 678 4.99 16.35 10.97
N TRP A 679 5.23 17.19 9.97
CA TRP A 679 4.32 17.36 8.82
C TRP A 679 4.13 16.07 8.01
N GLN A 680 5.14 15.19 7.87
CA GLN A 680 4.98 13.90 7.19
C GLN A 680 4.11 12.95 8.02
N THR A 681 4.34 12.88 9.32
CA THR A 681 3.48 12.14 10.27
C THR A 681 2.04 12.63 10.20
N CYS A 682 1.83 13.94 10.15
CA CYS A 682 0.49 14.53 10.06
C CYS A 682 -0.17 14.32 8.69
N ILE A 683 0.56 14.27 7.58
CA ILE A 683 0.01 13.87 6.28
C ILE A 683 -0.44 12.42 6.31
N SER A 684 0.39 11.49 6.80
CA SER A 684 -0.02 10.08 6.92
C SER A 684 -1.30 9.92 7.73
N ASN A 685 -1.36 10.53 8.93
CA ASN A 685 -2.57 10.53 9.77
C ASN A 685 -3.79 11.20 9.10
N THR A 686 -3.58 12.11 8.13
CA THR A 686 -4.66 12.75 7.36
C THR A 686 -5.12 11.87 6.20
N ASP A 687 -4.22 11.10 5.59
CA ASP A 687 -4.54 10.09 4.58
C ASP A 687 -5.35 8.93 5.21
N ASP A 688 -4.86 8.40 6.35
CA ASP A 688 -5.49 7.33 7.15
C ASP A 688 -6.94 7.64 7.58
N THR A 689 -7.33 8.92 7.65
CA THR A 689 -8.63 9.38 8.17
C THR A 689 -9.53 10.08 7.15
N LEU A 690 -8.94 10.82 6.21
CA LEU A 690 -9.63 11.70 5.25
C LEU A 690 -9.10 11.51 3.82
N GLY A 691 -8.46 10.37 3.54
CA GLY A 691 -7.71 10.11 2.32
C GLY A 691 -8.45 10.29 0.99
N PHE A 692 -9.77 10.11 0.90
CA PHE A 692 -10.51 10.43 -0.33
C PHE A 692 -10.72 11.94 -0.53
N ALA A 693 -10.87 12.72 0.55
CA ALA A 693 -10.92 14.17 0.49
C ALA A 693 -9.52 14.80 0.26
N LEU A 694 -8.48 14.21 0.84
CA LEU A 694 -7.09 14.51 0.47
C LEU A 694 -6.80 14.14 -0.99
N GLY A 695 -7.35 13.02 -1.46
CA GLY A 695 -7.26 12.56 -2.85
C GLY A 695 -7.92 13.49 -3.84
N SER A 696 -9.07 14.10 -3.50
CA SER A 696 -9.67 15.18 -4.30
C SER A 696 -8.67 16.31 -4.54
N LEU A 697 -8.02 16.80 -3.48
CA LEU A 697 -7.00 17.85 -3.58
C LEU A 697 -5.81 17.39 -4.44
N PHE A 698 -5.32 16.17 -4.21
CA PHE A 698 -4.18 15.59 -4.92
C PHE A 698 -4.42 15.47 -6.43
N VAL A 699 -5.52 14.82 -6.85
CA VAL A 699 -5.78 14.59 -8.28
C VAL A 699 -6.14 15.89 -9.02
N LYS A 700 -6.81 16.84 -8.36
CA LYS A 700 -7.05 18.20 -8.88
C LYS A 700 -5.75 18.98 -9.16
N ALA A 701 -4.63 18.59 -8.54
CA ALA A 701 -3.33 19.24 -8.68
C ALA A 701 -2.32 18.46 -9.56
N THR A 702 -2.44 17.14 -9.66
CA THR A 702 -1.40 16.27 -10.24
C THR A 702 -1.82 15.49 -11.49
N PHE A 703 -3.10 15.15 -11.65
CA PHE A 703 -3.50 14.07 -12.55
C PHE A 703 -4.13 14.57 -13.86
N ASP A 704 -3.43 14.37 -14.97
CA ASP A 704 -3.91 14.69 -16.32
C ASP A 704 -4.92 13.65 -16.84
N ARG A 705 -6.00 14.11 -17.49
CA ARG A 705 -7.07 13.25 -18.00
C ARG A 705 -6.60 12.31 -19.11
N ASP A 706 -5.66 12.73 -19.95
CA ASP A 706 -5.11 11.88 -21.00
C ASP A 706 -4.35 10.67 -20.42
N SER A 707 -3.84 10.77 -19.19
CA SER A 707 -3.11 9.66 -18.53
C SER A 707 -4.04 8.50 -18.15
N LYS A 708 -5.32 8.78 -17.83
CA LYS A 708 -6.32 7.72 -17.61
C LYS A 708 -6.57 6.92 -18.90
N ALA A 709 -6.85 7.61 -20.01
CA ALA A 709 -7.11 6.96 -21.29
C ALA A 709 -5.91 6.12 -21.82
N ILE A 710 -4.67 6.56 -21.58
CA ILE A 710 -3.47 5.80 -21.96
C ILE A 710 -3.27 4.57 -21.05
N ALA A 711 -3.59 4.67 -19.76
CA ALA A 711 -3.57 3.52 -18.86
C ALA A 711 -4.69 2.51 -19.17
N GLU A 712 -5.88 2.98 -19.56
CA GLU A 712 -7.00 2.18 -20.06
C GLU A 712 -6.64 1.42 -21.36
N GLU A 713 -5.92 2.04 -22.30
CA GLU A 713 -5.37 1.34 -23.48
C GLU A 713 -4.34 0.28 -23.07
N MET A 714 -3.41 0.60 -22.17
CA MET A 714 -2.34 -0.32 -21.77
C MET A 714 -2.85 -1.56 -21.02
N ILE A 715 -3.80 -1.43 -20.08
CA ILE A 715 -4.37 -2.60 -19.40
C ILE A 715 -5.14 -3.50 -20.38
N SER A 716 -5.77 -2.92 -21.41
CA SER A 716 -6.43 -3.67 -22.48
C SER A 716 -5.44 -4.45 -23.35
N GLU A 717 -4.32 -3.84 -23.76
CA GLU A 717 -3.26 -4.53 -24.51
C GLU A 717 -2.60 -5.66 -23.67
N ILE A 718 -2.50 -5.50 -22.34
CA ILE A 718 -1.95 -6.51 -21.42
C ILE A 718 -2.93 -7.66 -21.17
N ARG A 719 -4.23 -7.36 -21.02
CA ARG A 719 -5.28 -8.37 -20.87
C ARG A 719 -5.36 -9.27 -22.11
N ALA A 720 -5.34 -8.67 -23.31
CA ALA A 720 -5.30 -9.43 -24.56
C ALA A 720 -4.04 -10.31 -24.69
N ALA A 721 -2.88 -9.83 -24.23
CA ALA A 721 -1.64 -10.62 -24.22
C ALA A 721 -1.69 -11.80 -23.24
N PHE A 722 -2.37 -11.66 -22.10
CA PHE A 722 -2.65 -12.74 -21.16
C PHE A 722 -3.62 -13.78 -21.76
N GLU A 723 -4.73 -13.33 -22.35
CA GLU A 723 -5.72 -14.21 -23.00
C GLU A 723 -5.12 -15.04 -24.16
N VAL A 724 -4.23 -14.45 -24.97
CA VAL A 724 -3.47 -15.17 -26.00
C VAL A 724 -2.47 -16.15 -25.38
N SER A 725 -1.88 -15.82 -24.22
CA SER A 725 -0.98 -16.74 -23.50
C SER A 725 -1.73 -17.97 -22.97
N LEU A 726 -3.01 -17.82 -22.56
CA LEU A 726 -3.84 -18.93 -22.10
C LEU A 726 -3.99 -20.05 -23.16
N ASP A 727 -4.12 -19.72 -24.45
CA ASP A 727 -4.25 -20.71 -25.54
C ASP A 727 -3.02 -21.64 -25.68
N HIS A 728 -1.89 -21.24 -25.11
CA HIS A 728 -0.63 -21.96 -25.18
C HIS A 728 -0.26 -22.71 -23.88
N LEU A 729 -1.11 -22.64 -22.83
CA LEU A 729 -0.89 -23.37 -21.58
C LEU A 729 -1.23 -24.86 -21.75
N ASP A 730 -0.18 -25.67 -21.87
CA ASP A 730 -0.21 -27.13 -22.05
C ASP A 730 -0.81 -27.91 -20.87
N TRP A 731 -0.67 -27.39 -19.66
CA TRP A 731 -0.97 -28.03 -18.40
C TRP A 731 -2.45 -27.93 -17.99
N MET A 732 -3.21 -27.10 -18.69
CA MET A 732 -4.62 -26.83 -18.43
C MET A 732 -5.52 -27.52 -19.47
N ASP A 733 -6.73 -27.89 -19.09
CA ASP A 733 -7.76 -28.36 -20.04
C ASP A 733 -8.47 -27.21 -20.76
N GLU A 734 -9.12 -27.52 -21.89
CA GLU A 734 -9.77 -26.52 -22.74
C GLU A 734 -10.95 -25.78 -22.08
N ALA A 735 -11.71 -26.45 -21.22
CA ALA A 735 -12.84 -25.83 -20.52
C ALA A 735 -12.35 -24.89 -19.41
N THR A 736 -11.31 -25.28 -18.66
CA THR A 736 -10.67 -24.39 -17.66
C THR A 736 -9.98 -23.20 -18.34
N ARG A 737 -9.34 -23.39 -19.52
CA ARG A 737 -8.80 -22.26 -20.33
C ARG A 737 -9.90 -21.28 -20.74
N GLN A 738 -11.02 -21.78 -21.25
CA GLN A 738 -12.14 -20.94 -21.67
C GLN A 738 -12.77 -20.20 -20.48
N ALA A 739 -12.91 -20.86 -19.32
CA ALA A 739 -13.39 -20.20 -18.11
C ALA A 739 -12.39 -19.15 -17.58
N ALA A 740 -11.08 -19.38 -17.73
CA ALA A 740 -10.06 -18.40 -17.36
C ALA A 740 -10.10 -17.16 -18.27
N LYS A 741 -10.34 -17.33 -19.57
CA LYS A 741 -10.64 -16.22 -20.50
C LYS A 741 -11.90 -15.45 -20.07
N GLU A 742 -13.01 -16.14 -19.83
CA GLU A 742 -14.24 -15.49 -19.35
C GLU A 742 -14.07 -14.76 -18.00
N LYS A 743 -13.11 -15.16 -17.16
CA LYS A 743 -12.73 -14.41 -15.96
C LYS A 743 -11.88 -13.19 -16.28
N ALA A 744 -10.91 -13.30 -17.20
CA ALA A 744 -10.07 -12.19 -17.65
C ALA A 744 -10.92 -11.10 -18.32
N ASP A 745 -11.83 -11.47 -19.23
CA ASP A 745 -12.86 -10.60 -19.84
C ASP A 745 -13.62 -9.79 -18.78
N ALA A 746 -14.01 -10.45 -17.68
CA ALA A 746 -14.88 -9.87 -16.64
C ALA A 746 -14.17 -8.99 -15.60
N ILE A 747 -12.84 -8.89 -15.64
CA ILE A 747 -12.08 -8.07 -14.67
C ILE A 747 -12.43 -6.59 -14.85
N TYR A 748 -12.78 -5.94 -13.75
CA TYR A 748 -13.14 -4.52 -13.73
C TYR A 748 -11.96 -3.65 -13.29
N ASP A 749 -11.42 -2.87 -14.22
CA ASP A 749 -10.32 -1.93 -13.96
C ASP A 749 -10.80 -0.58 -13.41
N MET A 750 -10.03 -0.03 -12.46
CA MET A 750 -10.30 1.24 -11.79
C MET A 750 -9.02 2.08 -11.76
N ILE A 751 -9.01 3.17 -12.54
CA ILE A 751 -7.77 3.90 -12.88
C ILE A 751 -7.82 5.36 -12.40
N GLY A 752 -6.75 5.78 -11.72
CA GLY A 752 -6.54 7.14 -11.19
C GLY A 752 -7.25 7.37 -9.86
N PHE A 753 -8.59 7.45 -9.91
CA PHE A 753 -9.44 7.76 -8.76
C PHE A 753 -10.90 7.32 -9.01
N PRO A 754 -11.71 7.12 -7.96
CA PRO A 754 -13.16 6.96 -8.09
C PRO A 754 -13.82 8.34 -8.32
N ASP A 755 -14.72 8.43 -9.31
CA ASP A 755 -15.22 9.72 -9.81
C ASP A 755 -15.95 10.59 -8.76
N PHE A 756 -16.53 9.98 -7.71
CA PHE A 756 -17.27 10.70 -6.65
C PHE A 756 -16.44 11.75 -5.92
N ILE A 757 -15.10 11.62 -5.85
CA ILE A 757 -14.25 12.61 -5.16
C ILE A 757 -14.18 13.94 -5.90
N LEU A 758 -14.59 14.00 -7.17
CA LEU A 758 -14.67 15.22 -7.95
C LEU A 758 -16.06 15.88 -7.93
N ASP A 759 -17.09 15.20 -7.40
CA ASP A 759 -18.35 15.86 -7.04
C ASP A 759 -18.30 16.27 -5.56
N ASN A 760 -18.23 17.58 -5.33
CA ASN A 760 -18.13 18.14 -3.97
C ASN A 760 -19.29 17.73 -3.04
N LYS A 761 -20.47 17.41 -3.58
CA LYS A 761 -21.61 16.97 -2.76
C LYS A 761 -21.47 15.50 -2.40
N GLU A 762 -21.08 14.62 -3.33
CA GLU A 762 -20.89 13.20 -3.01
C GLU A 762 -19.71 13.01 -2.06
N LEU A 763 -18.63 13.79 -2.22
CA LEU A 763 -17.52 13.83 -1.28
C LEU A 763 -17.92 14.36 0.11
N ASP A 764 -18.76 15.40 0.19
CA ASP A 764 -19.25 15.92 1.48
C ASP A 764 -20.25 14.95 2.16
N ASP A 765 -21.12 14.30 1.39
CA ASP A 765 -22.05 13.26 1.90
C ASP A 765 -21.29 12.05 2.48
N VAL A 766 -20.13 11.67 1.91
CA VAL A 766 -19.27 10.58 2.42
C VAL A 766 -18.71 10.89 3.81
N TYR A 767 -18.44 12.16 4.12
CA TYR A 767 -17.88 12.59 5.42
C TYR A 767 -18.90 13.32 6.30
N ASP A 768 -20.21 13.13 6.08
CA ASP A 768 -21.24 13.66 6.98
C ASP A 768 -21.15 13.01 8.38
N GLY A 769 -21.49 13.77 9.42
CA GLY A 769 -21.38 13.35 10.82
C GLY A 769 -19.96 13.14 11.37
N TYR A 770 -18.90 13.22 10.56
CA TYR A 770 -17.53 13.27 11.08
C TYR A 770 -17.14 14.70 11.51
N GLU A 771 -17.04 14.92 12.82
CA GLU A 771 -16.69 16.23 13.40
C GLU A 771 -15.18 16.39 13.63
N VAL A 772 -14.61 17.49 13.14
CA VAL A 772 -13.17 17.80 13.20
C VAL A 772 -12.94 19.19 13.80
N SER A 773 -12.21 19.22 14.92
CA SER A 773 -11.75 20.44 15.60
C SER A 773 -10.30 20.75 15.24
N GLU A 774 -9.98 22.01 14.94
CA GLU A 774 -8.59 22.40 14.68
C GLU A 774 -7.72 22.40 15.96
N ASP A 775 -8.31 22.29 17.15
CA ASP A 775 -7.62 22.45 18.45
C ASP A 775 -7.59 21.15 19.29
N SER A 776 -7.90 19.99 18.70
CA SER A 776 -8.12 18.74 19.47
C SER A 776 -7.79 17.46 18.70
N PHE A 777 -6.51 17.28 18.30
CA PHE A 777 -6.05 16.13 17.50
C PHE A 777 -6.47 14.76 18.06
N PHE A 778 -6.23 14.49 19.34
CA PHE A 778 -6.64 13.25 20.01
C PHE A 778 -8.16 12.99 19.90
N GLN A 779 -8.99 14.02 20.08
CA GLN A 779 -10.44 13.90 19.95
C GLN A 779 -10.88 13.69 18.50
N ASN A 780 -10.17 14.25 17.51
CA ASN A 780 -10.44 14.00 16.10
C ASN A 780 -10.21 12.52 15.72
N MET A 781 -9.19 11.88 16.30
CA MET A 781 -8.94 10.45 16.16
C MET A 781 -10.05 9.60 16.78
N LEU A 782 -10.49 9.92 18.01
CA LEU A 782 -11.63 9.23 18.63
C LEU A 782 -12.94 9.42 17.85
N ASN A 783 -13.17 10.62 17.30
CA ASN A 783 -14.31 10.91 16.43
C ASN A 783 -14.25 10.06 15.15
N PHE A 784 -13.06 9.90 14.55
CA PHE A 784 -12.86 9.09 13.35
C PHE A 784 -13.09 7.59 13.60
N TYR A 785 -12.64 7.04 14.73
CA TYR A 785 -12.90 5.63 15.07
C TYR A 785 -14.41 5.35 15.21
N ASN A 786 -15.14 6.23 15.90
CA ASN A 786 -16.60 6.15 16.04
C ASN A 786 -17.35 6.35 14.70
N PHE A 787 -16.91 7.30 13.87
CA PHE A 787 -17.44 7.53 12.53
C PHE A 787 -17.22 6.32 11.61
N SER A 788 -15.99 5.80 11.53
CA SER A 788 -15.64 4.68 10.65
C SER A 788 -16.27 3.35 11.09
N ALA A 789 -16.56 3.17 12.38
CA ALA A 789 -17.37 2.05 12.87
C ALA A 789 -18.79 2.09 12.29
N LYS A 790 -19.44 3.27 12.31
CA LYS A 790 -20.78 3.47 11.74
C LYS A 790 -20.82 3.29 10.22
N VAL A 791 -19.82 3.81 9.50
CA VAL A 791 -19.70 3.63 8.04
C VAL A 791 -19.56 2.14 7.68
N MET A 792 -18.79 1.39 8.48
CA MET A 792 -18.66 -0.07 8.32
C MET A 792 -19.98 -0.81 8.60
N ALA A 793 -20.65 -0.51 9.72
CA ALA A 793 -21.95 -1.12 10.05
C ALA A 793 -23.03 -0.83 8.99
N ASP A 794 -23.09 0.41 8.49
CA ASP A 794 -24.00 0.87 7.44
C ASP A 794 -23.90 0.06 6.12
N GLN A 795 -22.79 -0.65 5.86
CA GLN A 795 -22.68 -1.52 4.69
C GLN A 795 -23.45 -2.84 4.81
N LEU A 796 -23.74 -3.35 6.02
CA LEU A 796 -24.20 -4.74 6.21
C LEU A 796 -25.52 -5.06 5.50
N ARG A 797 -26.40 -4.05 5.34
CA ARG A 797 -27.71 -4.20 4.65
C ARG A 797 -27.70 -3.63 3.23
N LYS A 798 -26.53 -3.31 2.69
CA LYS A 798 -26.32 -2.78 1.33
C LYS A 798 -25.58 -3.82 0.46
N PRO A 799 -25.84 -3.87 -0.85
CA PRO A 799 -24.97 -4.59 -1.77
C PRO A 799 -23.59 -3.92 -1.79
N PRO A 800 -22.47 -4.66 -1.89
CA PRO A 800 -21.15 -4.09 -2.10
C PRO A 800 -21.11 -3.20 -3.34
N ASN A 801 -20.57 -1.99 -3.22
CA ASN A 801 -20.39 -1.12 -4.38
C ASN A 801 -19.08 -1.49 -5.09
N ARG A 802 -19.09 -1.67 -6.42
CA ARG A 802 -17.85 -1.91 -7.18
C ARG A 802 -16.91 -0.70 -7.08
N ASP A 803 -17.45 0.51 -7.06
CA ASP A 803 -16.70 1.79 -7.07
C ASP A 803 -16.14 2.20 -5.70
N GLN A 804 -16.34 1.41 -4.64
CA GLN A 804 -15.67 1.59 -3.34
C GLN A 804 -14.21 1.09 -3.45
N TRP A 805 -13.24 1.96 -3.20
CA TRP A 805 -11.82 1.62 -3.23
C TRP A 805 -11.27 1.30 -1.82
N SER A 806 -10.30 0.39 -1.74
CA SER A 806 -9.53 0.05 -0.53
C SER A 806 -8.24 0.88 -0.37
N MET A 807 -7.87 1.68 -1.38
CA MET A 807 -6.71 2.59 -1.35
C MET A 807 -7.10 4.00 -1.81
N THR A 808 -6.33 4.99 -1.38
CA THR A 808 -6.58 6.41 -1.66
C THR A 808 -5.85 6.85 -2.94
N PRO A 809 -6.34 7.85 -3.72
CA PRO A 809 -5.77 8.21 -5.03
C PRO A 809 -4.25 8.53 -5.02
N GLN A 810 -3.74 9.09 -3.94
CA GLN A 810 -2.34 9.45 -3.70
C GLN A 810 -1.42 8.27 -3.37
N THR A 811 -1.99 7.08 -3.11
CA THR A 811 -1.25 5.86 -2.76
C THR A 811 -0.30 5.45 -3.89
N VAL A 812 0.95 5.11 -3.54
CA VAL A 812 1.96 4.60 -4.49
C VAL A 812 1.98 3.08 -4.42
N ASN A 813 0.89 2.46 -4.85
CA ASN A 813 0.72 1.00 -4.90
C ASN A 813 -0.40 0.65 -5.92
N ALA A 814 -0.69 -0.64 -6.11
CA ALA A 814 -1.88 -1.15 -6.81
C ALA A 814 -2.49 -2.33 -6.02
N TYR A 815 -3.65 -2.86 -6.43
CA TYR A 815 -4.23 -4.10 -5.88
C TYR A 815 -5.32 -4.75 -6.76
N TYR A 816 -5.43 -6.07 -6.68
CA TYR A 816 -6.60 -6.87 -7.04
C TYR A 816 -7.51 -7.09 -5.83
N LEU A 817 -8.83 -7.20 -6.06
CA LEU A 817 -9.80 -7.60 -5.04
C LEU A 817 -10.69 -8.75 -5.55
N PRO A 818 -10.51 -10.00 -5.04
CA PRO A 818 -11.20 -11.18 -5.57
C PRO A 818 -12.72 -11.06 -5.59
N THR A 819 -13.33 -10.58 -4.50
CA THR A 819 -14.79 -10.46 -4.37
C THR A 819 -15.44 -9.44 -5.31
N LYS A 820 -14.66 -8.58 -5.95
CA LYS A 820 -15.14 -7.66 -7.01
C LYS A 820 -14.72 -8.07 -8.41
N ASN A 821 -13.87 -9.10 -8.53
CA ASN A 821 -13.06 -9.41 -9.71
C ASN A 821 -12.56 -8.13 -10.40
N GLY A 822 -11.74 -7.35 -9.70
CA GLY A 822 -11.34 -6.01 -10.15
C GLY A 822 -9.94 -5.59 -9.68
N ILE A 823 -9.30 -4.75 -10.50
CA ILE A 823 -7.90 -4.30 -10.38
C ILE A 823 -7.85 -2.77 -10.31
N VAL A 824 -6.98 -2.22 -9.46
CA VAL A 824 -7.03 -0.80 -9.10
C VAL A 824 -5.66 -0.15 -9.13
N PHE A 825 -5.56 0.96 -9.87
CA PHE A 825 -4.32 1.72 -10.09
C PHE A 825 -4.51 3.20 -9.68
N PRO A 826 -4.26 3.54 -8.40
CA PRO A 826 -4.26 4.92 -7.92
C PRO A 826 -3.39 5.88 -8.73
N ALA A 827 -3.81 7.15 -8.81
CA ALA A 827 -3.05 8.23 -9.44
C ALA A 827 -1.60 8.34 -8.93
N GLY A 828 -1.34 7.98 -7.67
CA GLY A 828 -0.03 8.00 -7.04
C GLY A 828 1.01 7.04 -7.63
N ILE A 829 0.61 5.90 -8.24
CA ILE A 829 1.54 5.01 -8.95
C ILE A 829 1.67 5.32 -10.45
N LEU A 830 0.73 6.09 -11.02
CA LEU A 830 0.69 6.46 -12.44
C LEU A 830 1.64 7.62 -12.78
N GLN A 831 2.90 7.49 -12.35
CA GLN A 831 3.98 8.46 -12.57
C GLN A 831 5.37 7.78 -12.63
N ALA A 832 6.42 8.55 -12.93
CA ALA A 832 7.74 8.00 -13.24
C ALA A 832 8.42 7.37 -11.99
N PRO A 833 9.11 6.21 -12.13
CA PRO A 833 9.48 5.57 -13.39
C PRO A 833 8.46 4.56 -13.92
N PHE A 834 7.40 4.22 -13.17
CA PHE A 834 6.37 3.27 -13.62
C PHE A 834 5.72 3.72 -14.94
N TYR A 835 5.26 4.97 -14.98
CA TYR A 835 4.57 5.55 -16.13
C TYR A 835 5.03 6.97 -16.43
N ALA A 836 5.29 7.26 -17.71
CA ALA A 836 5.27 8.62 -18.23
C ALA A 836 4.91 8.62 -19.72
N ARG A 837 3.95 9.48 -20.09
CA ARG A 837 3.44 9.69 -21.46
C ARG A 837 4.52 9.94 -22.52
N ASN A 838 5.68 10.45 -22.12
CA ASN A 838 6.80 10.83 -22.99
C ASN A 838 8.05 9.94 -22.85
N HIS A 839 7.98 8.86 -22.06
CA HIS A 839 9.00 7.80 -22.05
C HIS A 839 8.75 6.77 -23.17
N PRO A 840 9.79 6.04 -23.63
CA PRO A 840 9.61 4.86 -24.48
C PRO A 840 8.58 3.88 -23.92
N LYS A 841 7.83 3.23 -24.81
CA LYS A 841 6.87 2.18 -24.46
C LYS A 841 7.56 0.99 -23.81
N ALA A 842 8.81 0.67 -24.17
CA ALA A 842 9.66 -0.30 -23.46
C ALA A 842 9.68 -0.07 -21.93
N LEU A 843 9.86 1.18 -21.49
CA LEU A 843 9.89 1.53 -20.07
C LEU A 843 8.49 1.55 -19.45
N ASN A 844 7.48 2.05 -20.17
CA ASN A 844 6.11 2.05 -19.67
C ASN A 844 5.56 0.62 -19.50
N PHE A 845 5.83 -0.29 -20.44
CA PHE A 845 5.47 -1.71 -20.31
C PHE A 845 6.32 -2.42 -19.25
N GLY A 846 7.62 -2.13 -19.13
CA GLY A 846 8.49 -2.69 -18.10
C GLY A 846 8.18 -2.17 -16.67
N GLY A 847 7.63 -0.97 -16.57
CA GLY A 847 7.17 -0.34 -15.33
C GLY A 847 5.71 -0.64 -15.02
N ILE A 848 4.82 0.31 -15.32
CA ILE A 848 3.38 0.19 -15.00
C ILE A 848 2.73 -1.01 -15.72
N GLY A 849 3.24 -1.43 -16.88
CA GLY A 849 2.74 -2.61 -17.57
C GLY A 849 2.97 -3.91 -16.79
N VAL A 850 4.11 -4.08 -16.12
CA VAL A 850 4.34 -5.24 -15.25
C VAL A 850 3.43 -5.19 -14.02
N VAL A 851 3.20 -4.01 -13.44
CA VAL A 851 2.23 -3.83 -12.34
C VAL A 851 0.81 -4.18 -12.82
N MET A 852 0.40 -3.71 -14.00
CA MET A 852 -0.88 -4.05 -14.62
C MET A 852 -1.04 -5.55 -14.87
N GLY A 853 0.01 -6.23 -15.33
CA GLY A 853 0.02 -7.69 -15.49
C GLY A 853 0.04 -8.45 -14.16
N HIS A 854 0.65 -7.88 -13.12
CA HIS A 854 0.72 -8.45 -11.76
C HIS A 854 -0.68 -8.47 -11.13
N GLU A 855 -1.41 -7.34 -11.13
CA GLU A 855 -2.80 -7.30 -10.66
C GLU A 855 -3.75 -8.18 -11.49
N LEU A 856 -3.52 -8.27 -12.81
CA LEU A 856 -4.26 -9.19 -13.66
C LEU A 856 -4.00 -10.66 -13.27
N THR A 857 -2.75 -11.00 -12.93
CA THR A 857 -2.35 -12.37 -12.57
C THR A 857 -2.82 -12.76 -11.17
N HIS A 858 -2.98 -11.81 -10.24
CA HIS A 858 -3.64 -12.08 -8.94
C HIS A 858 -5.05 -12.64 -9.08
N ALA A 859 -5.77 -12.38 -10.18
CA ALA A 859 -7.05 -13.04 -10.45
C ALA A 859 -6.94 -14.57 -10.67
N PHE A 860 -5.72 -15.10 -10.77
CA PHE A 860 -5.41 -16.48 -11.08
C PHE A 860 -4.26 -17.06 -10.23
N ASP A 861 -3.87 -16.39 -9.13
CA ASP A 861 -2.86 -16.93 -8.20
C ASP A 861 -3.41 -18.07 -7.31
N ASP A 862 -2.68 -18.47 -6.26
CA ASP A 862 -3.10 -19.57 -5.39
C ASP A 862 -4.38 -19.29 -4.59
N GLN A 863 -4.78 -18.04 -4.40
CA GLN A 863 -6.05 -17.63 -3.76
C GLN A 863 -7.07 -17.09 -4.79
N GLY A 864 -6.66 -16.21 -5.70
CA GLY A 864 -7.55 -15.56 -6.66
C GLY A 864 -8.22 -16.53 -7.62
N ARG A 865 -7.58 -17.67 -7.95
CA ARG A 865 -8.19 -18.76 -8.73
C ARG A 865 -9.46 -19.33 -8.08
N GLU A 866 -9.64 -19.23 -6.77
CA GLU A 866 -10.77 -19.84 -6.06
C GLU A 866 -12.07 -19.06 -6.24
N TYR A 867 -11.95 -17.80 -6.66
CA TYR A 867 -13.04 -16.90 -6.98
C TYR A 867 -13.36 -16.96 -8.47
N ASP A 868 -14.65 -17.04 -8.82
CA ASP A 868 -15.14 -16.99 -10.19
C ASP A 868 -15.04 -15.57 -10.82
N LYS A 869 -15.59 -15.40 -12.02
CA LYS A 869 -15.64 -14.13 -12.75
C LYS A 869 -16.61 -13.09 -12.17
N GLU A 870 -17.56 -13.53 -11.35
CA GLU A 870 -18.51 -12.72 -10.60
C GLU A 870 -18.00 -12.39 -9.16
N GLY A 871 -16.82 -12.85 -8.78
CA GLY A 871 -16.21 -12.66 -7.46
C GLY A 871 -16.69 -13.62 -6.35
N ASN A 872 -17.25 -14.79 -6.69
CA ASN A 872 -17.68 -15.79 -5.69
C ASN A 872 -16.68 -16.96 -5.58
N LEU A 873 -16.30 -17.27 -4.36
CA LEU A 873 -15.50 -18.42 -3.93
C LEU A 873 -16.26 -19.73 -4.16
N ARG A 874 -15.99 -20.40 -5.29
CA ARG A 874 -16.55 -21.71 -5.66
C ARG A 874 -15.63 -22.46 -6.64
N PRO A 875 -15.59 -23.80 -6.64
CA PRO A 875 -14.88 -24.54 -7.67
C PRO A 875 -15.43 -24.26 -9.09
N TRP A 876 -14.58 -23.73 -9.97
CA TRP A 876 -14.86 -23.51 -11.40
C TRP A 876 -13.83 -24.15 -12.35
N TRP A 877 -12.85 -24.87 -11.80
CA TRP A 877 -11.81 -25.61 -12.55
C TRP A 877 -12.10 -27.11 -12.57
N GLN A 878 -11.56 -27.83 -13.56
CA GLN A 878 -11.45 -29.28 -13.47
C GLN A 878 -10.32 -29.69 -12.50
N ASN A 879 -10.53 -30.78 -11.75
CA ASN A 879 -9.53 -31.32 -10.80
C ASN A 879 -8.16 -31.60 -11.46
N SER A 880 -8.14 -31.99 -12.73
CA SER A 880 -6.90 -32.18 -13.51
C SER A 880 -6.08 -30.90 -13.62
N SER A 881 -6.71 -29.78 -14.00
CA SER A 881 -6.08 -28.46 -14.09
C SER A 881 -5.67 -27.92 -12.71
N LEU A 882 -6.45 -28.23 -11.66
CA LEU A 882 -6.10 -27.85 -10.28
C LEU A 882 -4.85 -28.57 -9.76
N GLU A 883 -4.73 -29.88 -9.96
CA GLU A 883 -3.52 -30.63 -9.57
C GLU A 883 -2.32 -30.27 -10.45
N ALA A 884 -2.54 -30.00 -11.74
CA ALA A 884 -1.50 -29.49 -12.63
C ALA A 884 -0.96 -28.12 -12.17
N PHE A 885 -1.84 -27.19 -11.78
CA PHE A 885 -1.47 -25.90 -11.20
C PHE A 885 -0.65 -26.06 -9.91
N LYS A 886 -1.10 -26.91 -8.96
CA LYS A 886 -0.33 -27.21 -7.73
C LYS A 886 1.08 -27.72 -8.03
N ASN A 887 1.24 -28.54 -9.06
CA ASN A 887 2.54 -29.04 -9.50
C ASN A 887 3.41 -27.93 -10.14
N ARG A 888 2.82 -27.01 -10.93
CA ARG A 888 3.52 -25.83 -11.48
C ARG A 888 3.93 -24.86 -10.37
N THR A 889 3.05 -24.52 -9.44
CA THR A 889 3.33 -23.57 -8.34
C THR A 889 4.33 -24.10 -7.31
N ALA A 890 4.39 -25.42 -7.09
CA ALA A 890 5.44 -26.05 -6.28
C ALA A 890 6.86 -25.73 -6.77
N CYS A 891 7.06 -25.51 -8.08
CA CYS A 891 8.34 -25.06 -8.64
C CYS A 891 8.73 -23.66 -8.10
N ILE A 892 7.78 -22.72 -8.07
CA ILE A 892 7.99 -21.36 -7.55
C ILE A 892 8.25 -21.42 -6.04
N THR A 893 7.49 -22.21 -5.28
CA THR A 893 7.76 -22.42 -3.85
C THR A 893 9.16 -22.99 -3.60
N GLU A 894 9.61 -23.98 -4.37
CA GLU A 894 10.96 -24.55 -4.27
C GLU A 894 12.03 -23.49 -4.61
N GLN A 895 11.87 -22.80 -5.75
CA GLN A 895 12.79 -21.76 -6.23
C GLN A 895 13.02 -20.68 -5.16
N TYR A 896 11.95 -20.06 -4.68
CA TYR A 896 12.08 -18.95 -3.74
C TYR A 896 12.52 -19.40 -2.33
N SER A 897 12.22 -20.64 -1.93
CA SER A 897 12.73 -21.23 -0.67
C SER A 897 14.23 -21.57 -0.66
N HIS A 898 14.92 -21.37 -1.78
CA HIS A 898 16.39 -21.40 -1.87
C HIS A 898 17.04 -20.02 -1.73
N TYR A 899 16.29 -18.92 -1.89
CA TYR A 899 16.83 -17.57 -1.73
C TYR A 899 17.04 -17.20 -0.26
N THR A 900 18.07 -16.39 0.01
CA THR A 900 18.42 -15.95 1.36
C THR A 900 18.72 -14.45 1.46
N VAL A 901 18.31 -13.81 2.55
CA VAL A 901 18.73 -12.46 2.95
C VAL A 901 19.41 -12.57 4.32
N HIS A 902 20.61 -12.00 4.49
CA HIS A 902 21.39 -12.07 5.74
C HIS A 902 21.59 -13.47 6.36
N ARG A 903 21.52 -14.54 5.54
CA ARG A 903 21.56 -15.99 5.87
C ARG A 903 20.22 -16.60 6.34
N GLU A 904 19.18 -15.80 6.45
CA GLU A 904 17.80 -16.27 6.66
C GLU A 904 17.15 -16.59 5.30
N LYS A 905 16.22 -17.55 5.27
CA LYS A 905 15.56 -17.99 4.03
C LYS A 905 14.29 -17.20 3.74
N VAL A 906 14.00 -16.97 2.46
CA VAL A 906 12.68 -16.51 2.01
C VAL A 906 11.67 -17.66 2.14
N ASN A 907 10.46 -17.37 2.66
CA ASN A 907 9.39 -18.35 2.80
C ASN A 907 8.58 -18.48 1.51
N GLY A 908 9.01 -19.33 0.58
CA GLY A 908 8.36 -19.54 -0.73
C GLY A 908 6.93 -20.12 -0.69
N ARG A 909 6.39 -20.46 0.49
CA ARG A 909 4.94 -20.73 0.66
C ARG A 909 4.14 -19.49 1.03
N GLN A 910 4.72 -18.61 1.85
CA GLN A 910 4.11 -17.33 2.22
C GLN A 910 4.08 -16.38 1.03
N THR A 911 5.17 -16.33 0.25
CA THR A 911 5.30 -15.40 -0.88
C THR A 911 4.75 -15.92 -2.20
N LEU A 912 4.00 -17.03 -2.18
CA LEU A 912 3.63 -17.77 -3.39
C LEU A 912 2.79 -16.95 -4.38
N GLY A 913 1.71 -16.31 -3.93
CA GLY A 913 0.84 -15.52 -4.82
C GLY A 913 1.57 -14.35 -5.48
N GLU A 914 2.33 -13.59 -4.69
CA GLU A 914 3.17 -12.48 -5.17
C GLU A 914 4.19 -12.93 -6.21
N ASN A 915 4.84 -14.08 -5.99
CA ASN A 915 5.78 -14.64 -6.95
C ASN A 915 5.07 -15.11 -8.23
N ILE A 916 3.88 -15.73 -8.14
CA ILE A 916 3.08 -16.10 -9.32
C ILE A 916 2.70 -14.84 -10.11
N ALA A 917 2.25 -13.79 -9.40
CA ALA A 917 1.83 -12.53 -9.98
C ALA A 917 2.98 -11.76 -10.64
N ASP A 918 4.18 -11.72 -10.03
CA ASP A 918 5.39 -11.16 -10.66
C ASP A 918 5.74 -11.89 -11.98
N ASN A 919 5.69 -13.23 -11.97
CA ASN A 919 6.08 -14.05 -13.12
C ASN A 919 5.09 -13.96 -14.29
N GLY A 920 3.78 -14.09 -13.99
CA GLY A 920 2.74 -13.88 -15.01
C GLY A 920 2.67 -12.44 -15.49
N GLY A 921 2.84 -11.47 -14.59
CA GLY A 921 2.78 -10.04 -14.90
C GLY A 921 3.90 -9.57 -15.81
N LEU A 922 5.15 -10.01 -15.57
CA LEU A 922 6.27 -9.71 -16.47
C LEU A 922 6.04 -10.28 -17.87
N LYS A 923 5.59 -11.54 -17.94
CA LYS A 923 5.34 -12.25 -19.20
C LYS A 923 4.19 -11.62 -20.01
N ALA A 924 3.08 -11.29 -19.36
CA ALA A 924 1.94 -10.62 -19.99
C ALA A 924 2.32 -9.23 -20.50
N ALA A 925 3.02 -8.43 -19.69
CA ALA A 925 3.51 -7.10 -20.08
C ALA A 925 4.51 -7.16 -21.26
N TYR A 926 5.37 -8.18 -21.27
CA TYR A 926 6.33 -8.36 -22.36
C TYR A 926 5.70 -8.85 -23.66
N ASN A 927 4.71 -9.74 -23.57
CA ASN A 927 3.91 -10.16 -24.72
C ASN A 927 3.11 -8.98 -25.29
N ALA A 928 2.51 -8.14 -24.43
CA ALA A 928 1.85 -6.90 -24.84
C ALA A 928 2.80 -5.93 -25.54
N TYR A 929 4.03 -5.75 -25.01
CA TYR A 929 5.05 -4.93 -25.66
C TYR A 929 5.45 -5.47 -27.04
N LYS A 930 5.64 -6.80 -27.19
CA LYS A 930 5.89 -7.44 -28.50
C LYS A 930 4.73 -7.22 -29.48
N SER A 931 3.48 -7.32 -29.03
CA SER A 931 2.30 -7.01 -29.85
C SER A 931 2.23 -5.51 -30.22
N TRP A 932 2.61 -4.62 -29.31
CA TRP A 932 2.68 -3.18 -29.57
C TRP A 932 3.75 -2.86 -30.64
N LEU A 933 4.93 -3.49 -30.58
CA LEU A 933 5.97 -3.37 -31.60
C LEU A 933 5.51 -3.89 -32.97
N GLN A 934 4.77 -5.00 -33.03
CA GLN A 934 4.19 -5.52 -34.28
C GLN A 934 3.15 -4.55 -34.90
N LYS A 935 2.40 -3.83 -34.06
CA LYS A 935 1.36 -2.85 -34.43
C LYS A 935 1.94 -1.50 -34.87
N ASN A 936 3.05 -1.04 -34.26
CA ASN A 936 3.56 0.34 -34.40
C ASN A 936 4.96 0.45 -35.02
N GLY A 937 5.71 -0.65 -35.10
CA GLY A 937 7.13 -0.66 -35.47
C GLY A 937 8.07 -0.41 -34.29
N GLU A 938 9.37 -0.47 -34.56
CA GLU A 938 10.43 -0.29 -33.56
C GLU A 938 10.48 1.12 -32.96
N GLU A 939 10.84 1.19 -31.68
CA GLU A 939 11.08 2.45 -31.00
C GLU A 939 12.49 2.99 -31.25
N LYS A 940 12.64 4.31 -31.11
CA LYS A 940 13.96 4.96 -31.13
C LYS A 940 14.70 4.65 -29.84
N ARG A 941 15.92 4.11 -29.95
CA ARG A 941 16.76 3.81 -28.78
C ARG A 941 17.07 5.07 -27.98
N LEU A 942 17.22 4.91 -26.66
CA LEU A 942 17.69 5.98 -25.79
C LEU A 942 19.15 6.37 -26.10
N PRO A 943 19.55 7.63 -25.87
CA PRO A 943 20.93 8.10 -26.07
C PRO A 943 21.84 7.58 -24.95
N ALA A 944 23.13 7.41 -25.25
CA ALA A 944 24.19 7.00 -24.30
C ALA A 944 23.99 5.66 -23.55
N LEU A 945 22.92 4.93 -23.84
CA LEU A 945 22.71 3.54 -23.39
C LEU A 945 22.98 2.60 -24.56
N GLU A 946 23.92 1.66 -24.39
CA GLU A 946 24.24 0.63 -25.41
C GLU A 946 23.23 -0.54 -25.40
N LEU A 947 21.97 -0.24 -25.07
CA LEU A 947 20.88 -1.19 -24.90
C LEU A 947 19.89 -1.16 -26.07
N THR A 948 19.32 -2.31 -26.38
CA THR A 948 18.10 -2.44 -27.22
C THR A 948 16.86 -2.07 -26.42
N ASN A 949 15.75 -1.77 -27.11
CA ASN A 949 14.46 -1.51 -26.45
C ASN A 949 13.95 -2.73 -25.67
N HIS A 950 14.25 -3.95 -26.13
CA HIS A 950 13.96 -5.20 -25.43
C HIS A 950 14.74 -5.33 -24.11
N GLN A 951 16.04 -5.05 -24.09
CA GLN A 951 16.84 -5.02 -22.86
C GLN A 951 16.39 -3.89 -21.91
N LEU A 952 16.01 -2.73 -22.48
CA LEU A 952 15.50 -1.57 -21.75
C LEU A 952 14.20 -1.87 -20.99
N PHE A 953 13.31 -2.73 -21.51
CA PHE A 953 12.13 -3.21 -20.79
C PHE A 953 12.53 -3.91 -19.47
N PHE A 954 13.47 -4.85 -19.52
CA PHE A 954 13.90 -5.60 -18.34
C PHE A 954 14.67 -4.74 -17.34
N VAL A 955 15.50 -3.79 -17.81
CA VAL A 955 16.14 -2.79 -16.94
C VAL A 955 15.11 -1.88 -16.28
N GLY A 956 14.06 -1.45 -17.01
CA GLY A 956 12.95 -0.67 -16.46
C GLY A 956 12.21 -1.41 -15.35
N PHE A 957 11.87 -2.68 -15.57
CA PHE A 957 11.30 -3.58 -14.56
C PHE A 957 12.20 -3.69 -13.33
N ALA A 958 13.49 -3.97 -13.51
CA ALA A 958 14.42 -4.11 -12.39
C ALA A 958 14.59 -2.79 -11.61
N GLN A 959 14.54 -1.64 -12.27
CA GLN A 959 14.72 -0.33 -11.63
C GLN A 959 13.50 0.18 -10.85
N VAL A 960 12.30 -0.36 -11.10
CA VAL A 960 11.15 -0.20 -10.19
C VAL A 960 11.46 -0.77 -8.80
N TRP A 961 12.21 -1.87 -8.73
CA TRP A 961 12.51 -2.60 -7.51
C TRP A 961 13.79 -2.17 -6.79
N CYS A 962 14.52 -1.15 -7.26
CA CYS A 962 15.72 -0.66 -6.58
C CYS A 962 15.41 -0.23 -5.14
N SER A 963 16.06 -0.86 -4.17
CA SER A 963 15.90 -0.56 -2.74
C SER A 963 17.16 -0.80 -1.91
N VAL A 964 17.15 -0.19 -0.71
CA VAL A 964 18.01 -0.46 0.44
C VAL A 964 17.14 -0.60 1.70
N ARG A 965 17.55 -1.44 2.65
CA ARG A 965 16.81 -1.73 3.89
C ARG A 965 17.77 -2.02 5.04
N THR A 966 17.38 -1.73 6.28
CA THR A 966 18.13 -2.16 7.47
C THR A 966 18.18 -3.69 7.59
N PRO A 967 19.15 -4.26 8.32
CA PRO A 967 19.12 -5.67 8.70
C PRO A 967 17.85 -6.03 9.49
N GLU A 968 17.42 -5.17 10.42
CA GLU A 968 16.26 -5.39 11.28
C GLU A 968 14.95 -5.43 10.48
N SER A 969 14.68 -4.45 9.61
CA SER A 969 13.53 -4.49 8.70
C SER A 969 13.68 -5.54 7.59
N SER A 970 14.89 -6.10 7.41
CA SER A 970 15.11 -7.25 6.54
C SER A 970 14.79 -8.59 7.18
N HIS A 971 14.95 -8.73 8.49
CA HIS A 971 14.39 -9.85 9.26
C HIS A 971 12.86 -9.74 9.31
N GLU A 972 12.34 -8.58 9.71
CA GLU A 972 10.90 -8.32 9.86
C GLU A 972 10.13 -8.67 8.58
N GLY A 973 10.51 -8.08 7.44
CA GLY A 973 9.89 -8.36 6.15
C GLY A 973 10.21 -9.73 5.53
N LEU A 974 10.94 -10.63 6.20
CA LEU A 974 10.95 -12.07 5.84
C LEU A 974 9.87 -12.85 6.61
N VAL A 975 9.37 -12.30 7.71
CA VAL A 975 8.37 -12.90 8.60
C VAL A 975 6.98 -12.36 8.29
N THR A 976 6.83 -11.07 7.98
CA THR A 976 5.54 -10.38 7.85
C THR A 976 5.04 -10.24 6.41
N ASP A 977 5.94 -9.92 5.49
CA ASP A 977 5.60 -9.53 4.11
C ASP A 977 5.11 -10.74 3.29
N PRO A 978 3.98 -10.66 2.58
CA PRO A 978 3.64 -11.63 1.54
C PRO A 978 4.55 -11.45 0.31
N HIS A 979 5.19 -10.30 0.09
CA HIS A 979 6.08 -10.12 -1.05
C HIS A 979 7.46 -10.74 -0.79
N SER A 980 8.05 -11.33 -1.83
CA SER A 980 9.48 -11.62 -1.79
C SER A 980 10.30 -10.31 -1.69
N PRO A 981 11.48 -10.30 -1.03
CA PRO A 981 12.33 -9.11 -0.97
C PRO A 981 12.67 -8.59 -2.38
N ASP A 982 12.73 -7.27 -2.57
CA ASP A 982 12.73 -6.62 -3.90
C ASP A 982 13.77 -7.21 -4.88
N LYS A 983 14.99 -7.51 -4.39
CA LYS A 983 16.04 -8.20 -5.15
C LYS A 983 15.59 -9.53 -5.77
N TYR A 984 14.78 -10.31 -5.05
CA TYR A 984 14.27 -11.61 -5.50
C TYR A 984 12.97 -11.51 -6.30
N ARG A 985 12.21 -10.40 -6.19
CA ARG A 985 11.18 -10.04 -7.20
C ARG A 985 11.82 -9.81 -8.57
N VAL A 986 13.02 -9.23 -8.62
CA VAL A 986 13.79 -9.12 -9.87
C VAL A 986 14.42 -10.45 -10.28
N ILE A 987 15.23 -11.06 -9.41
CA ILE A 987 16.04 -12.24 -9.78
C ILE A 987 15.17 -13.47 -10.08
N GLY A 988 14.18 -13.79 -9.23
CA GLY A 988 13.38 -15.00 -9.42
C GLY A 988 12.57 -14.97 -10.71
N THR A 989 11.94 -13.84 -10.98
CA THR A 989 11.12 -13.58 -12.16
C THR A 989 11.93 -13.60 -13.45
N LEU A 990 13.10 -12.95 -13.49
CA LEU A 990 13.95 -12.95 -14.68
C LEU A 990 14.65 -14.30 -14.91
N SER A 991 14.96 -15.06 -13.84
CA SER A 991 15.49 -16.42 -13.96
C SER A 991 14.50 -17.40 -14.62
N ASN A 992 13.21 -17.05 -14.66
CA ASN A 992 12.17 -17.83 -15.34
C ASN A 992 11.85 -17.32 -16.75
N SER A 993 12.25 -16.08 -17.09
CA SER A 993 11.94 -15.46 -18.39
C SER A 993 12.94 -15.88 -19.47
N ARG A 994 12.45 -16.64 -20.46
CA ARG A 994 13.26 -17.05 -21.62
C ARG A 994 13.61 -15.86 -22.52
N ASP A 995 12.69 -14.92 -22.69
CA ASP A 995 12.93 -13.69 -23.43
C ASP A 995 14.07 -12.86 -22.80
N PHE A 996 14.14 -12.78 -21.46
CA PHE A 996 15.25 -12.14 -20.77
C PHE A 996 16.58 -12.85 -21.08
N VAL A 997 16.62 -14.18 -20.95
CA VAL A 997 17.80 -15.00 -21.24
C VAL A 997 18.28 -14.83 -22.68
N GLU A 998 17.36 -14.74 -23.65
CA GLU A 998 17.68 -14.47 -25.05
C GLU A 998 18.26 -13.07 -25.25
N HIS A 999 17.59 -12.03 -24.74
CA HIS A 999 17.98 -10.64 -24.97
C HIS A 999 19.25 -10.19 -24.21
N PHE A 1000 19.69 -10.92 -23.18
CA PHE A 1000 21.00 -10.73 -22.54
C PHE A 1000 22.01 -11.83 -22.89
N GLY A 1001 21.64 -12.85 -23.68
CA GLY A 1001 22.53 -13.92 -24.13
C GLY A 1001 23.05 -14.83 -23.01
N CYS A 1002 22.29 -15.01 -21.93
CA CYS A 1002 22.80 -15.59 -20.69
C CYS A 1002 23.14 -17.10 -20.83
N PRO A 1003 24.40 -17.53 -20.58
CA PRO A 1003 24.79 -18.93 -20.71
C PRO A 1003 24.01 -19.87 -19.79
N LEU A 1004 23.69 -21.07 -20.29
CA LEU A 1004 23.03 -22.12 -19.50
C LEU A 1004 23.87 -22.46 -18.26
N GLY A 1005 23.28 -22.36 -17.08
CA GLY A 1005 23.94 -22.56 -15.79
C GLY A 1005 24.53 -21.29 -15.16
N SER A 1006 24.34 -20.11 -15.76
CA SER A 1006 24.56 -18.84 -15.04
C SER A 1006 23.47 -18.66 -13.97
N PRO A 1007 23.70 -17.86 -12.92
CA PRO A 1007 22.70 -17.62 -11.87
C PRO A 1007 21.35 -17.13 -12.39
N MET A 1008 21.35 -16.31 -13.44
CA MET A 1008 20.15 -15.81 -14.11
C MET A 1008 19.60 -16.73 -15.22
N ASN A 1009 20.27 -17.84 -15.52
CA ASN A 1009 19.79 -18.89 -16.43
C ASN A 1009 20.01 -20.28 -15.82
N PRO A 1010 19.20 -20.68 -14.81
CA PRO A 1010 19.37 -21.94 -14.09
C PRO A 1010 18.98 -23.19 -14.90
N GLY A 1011 18.48 -23.05 -16.13
CA GLY A 1011 18.02 -24.15 -17.01
C GLY A 1011 16.71 -24.81 -16.59
N LYS A 1012 16.37 -24.84 -15.29
CA LYS A 1012 15.03 -25.14 -14.77
C LYS A 1012 14.29 -23.83 -14.53
N HIS A 1013 13.47 -23.42 -15.50
CA HIS A 1013 12.55 -22.29 -15.37
C HIS A 1013 11.21 -22.77 -14.80
N CYS A 1014 10.65 -22.01 -13.86
CA CYS A 1014 9.28 -22.21 -13.37
C CYS A 1014 8.30 -21.36 -14.19
N GLU A 1015 7.14 -21.92 -14.54
CA GLU A 1015 6.14 -21.27 -15.40
C GLU A 1015 4.74 -21.72 -14.96
N VAL A 1016 3.78 -20.80 -14.90
CA VAL A 1016 2.38 -21.06 -14.51
C VAL A 1016 1.45 -20.42 -15.55
N TRP A 1017 1.40 -19.09 -15.56
CA TRP A 1017 0.69 -18.25 -16.53
C TRP A 1017 1.62 -17.85 -17.67
#